data_AF-A0A953XNX3-F1
#
_entry.id   AF-A0A953XNX3-F1
#
_cell.length_a   1.000
_cell.length_b   1.000
_cell.length_c   1.000
_cell.angle_alpha   90.00
_cell.angle_beta   90.00
_cell.angle_gamma   90.00
#
_symmetry.space_group_name_H-M   'P 1'
#
loop_
_entity.id
_entity.type
_entity.pdbx_description
1 polymer ?
#
loop_
_entity_poly.entity_id
_entity_poly.type
_entity_poly.pdbx_seq_one_letter_code
_entity_poly.pdbx_strand_id
1 'polypeptide(L)'
;MPKRSRFLDLNIKRCLLLSSPIWLAAAASQELSAQTTLGVSNVTQLRAAISTVNGDSNSYIIEMQSGTYVLTGAAGDNANVSGDLDLVKAAGTVVIQPASGATVVIDANGVDRVFHFNNGVNAPVTLSGFTIQGGVAIDDGTTAGEGRGGAILKEGAGALTMQNMVVSDNSAHGADGVDGTAGAPAANGTPGSAGGNALGGGMYLAAGNVDVTGGSWSANAAGGGRGGNGGVGGLQSGVTAGNGADGAFGGNGHGGAAYIAGGQLTIDSVQVSANSASGGNGGNGGDGGVAQGFPGNGGSASFGGAARGAAFYVNSGTLTIDTCTLDQNVATGGSGGIGGKGGGGLTGTSGRAGQIGANGGSAQGGAIFGAAGTVDISSSTLSNSTADGGDGGAGGDGGTGVSGGNGGQGGLGGFGHGAGVFIQNASVTIVQCTMSGNVVAGGDGGAGGAGGTAIGVGGNGGLGGGAGQSRGGAIYVRGTSVSITNSTVAANTATTATPGAGGASGGGGGSGGSGGAASPSLGAGAFEDNSSGAAINAESTIFADNSASSNPDADGTLNADSCVIENGVSPASGAGNVIGTDPALGSLQNNSGPTQTHSIASTSAARDAGSNPQVLSFDQRGAGFPRNDGGGVDIGAYEFNGAALTGPPMVSDPAAVISVNAASYAILGGAPSGSLVRIYVDVNDNGTIDTGTDMVVGQQQLVSGGTAFSITVTLVQNADNNFLATADDGSSGESVEVNVPTITEDSISPNGPVVTTPASATNTTGTSFAIGGTAEANSRVRVYIDFNNDGLINGADAVIAQQQLTGGGTNWSINTPLTQSTTNNFVVTAQDAAGNTSAAVDVPTITETTTPPIMPPVITDPTGPVSIDALAYGIAGTAQPNSLVRIYADLNDDGFVNGTDSVVASVQLTGGAAAFNLATPLVQGAANNFLATAEDGVGNESLPVDVPTITETNPNSSGGGGGSSGGCSTEDTRGPCWLLLTGLLGALAAAWRAMRHRPSPAKQE
;
A
#
# COMPACT_ATOMS: atom_id res chain seq x y z
N MET A 1 2.73 -50.30 44.62
CA MET A 1 3.83 -50.16 43.63
C MET A 1 3.21 -50.01 42.24
N PRO A 2 3.69 -49.09 41.38
CA PRO A 2 3.14 -48.87 40.04
C PRO A 2 4.13 -49.09 38.88
N LYS A 3 3.61 -49.31 37.66
CA LYS A 3 4.17 -48.85 36.37
C LYS A 3 2.94 -48.44 35.52
N ARG A 4 2.64 -47.15 35.32
CA ARG A 4 3.24 -46.14 34.41
C ARG A 4 3.07 -46.52 32.93
N SER A 5 2.56 -45.66 32.04
CA SER A 5 2.03 -44.27 32.15
C SER A 5 1.21 -43.97 30.87
N ARG A 6 -0.09 -43.63 30.92
CA ARG A 6 -0.79 -42.38 31.35
C ARG A 6 -1.16 -41.46 30.17
N PHE A 7 -2.43 -41.52 29.78
CA PHE A 7 -3.21 -40.43 29.16
C PHE A 7 -3.88 -39.58 30.26
N LEU A 8 -4.44 -38.41 29.89
CA LEU A 8 -5.26 -37.50 30.72
C LEU A 8 -4.53 -36.85 31.94
N ASP A 9 -4.84 -35.63 32.37
CA ASP A 9 -5.82 -34.64 31.88
C ASP A 9 -5.43 -33.23 32.37
N LEU A 10 -5.78 -32.15 31.64
CA LEU A 10 -6.13 -30.86 32.24
C LEU A 10 -6.80 -29.94 31.20
N ASN A 11 -7.86 -29.22 31.62
CA ASN A 11 -8.67 -28.38 30.75
C ASN A 11 -9.10 -27.08 31.49
N ILE A 12 -9.49 -26.07 30.71
CA ILE A 12 -10.12 -24.80 31.13
C ILE A 12 -9.24 -23.79 31.90
N LYS A 13 -8.70 -22.82 31.17
CA LYS A 13 -8.92 -21.38 31.44
C LYS A 13 -9.11 -20.63 30.12
N ARG A 14 -9.72 -19.43 30.19
CA ARG A 14 -10.37 -18.74 29.07
C ARG A 14 -9.68 -17.43 28.67
N CYS A 15 -9.95 -17.00 27.44
CA CYS A 15 -9.95 -15.63 26.89
C CYS A 15 -8.64 -14.94 26.45
N LEU A 16 -8.80 -14.21 25.33
CA LEU A 16 -7.99 -13.12 24.78
C LEU A 16 -6.51 -13.38 24.46
N LEU A 17 -6.26 -13.70 23.18
CA LEU A 17 -5.19 -13.09 22.40
C LEU A 17 -5.81 -12.58 21.10
N LEU A 18 -5.76 -11.26 20.88
CA LEU A 18 -6.26 -10.59 19.68
C LEU A 18 -5.11 -9.74 19.10
N SER A 19 -4.90 -9.85 17.79
CA SER A 19 -4.26 -8.85 16.93
C SER A 19 -3.07 -8.05 17.50
N SER A 20 -1.84 -8.56 17.33
CA SER A 20 -0.64 -7.81 16.90
C SER A 20 0.64 -8.64 17.00
N PRO A 21 1.33 -8.96 15.89
CA PRO A 21 2.75 -9.28 15.92
C PRO A 21 3.56 -7.98 16.05
N ILE A 22 3.54 -7.36 17.24
CA ILE A 22 4.72 -6.58 17.63
C ILE A 22 5.85 -7.61 17.70
N TRP A 23 6.81 -7.51 16.79
CA TRP A 23 8.00 -8.35 16.78
C TRP A 23 8.82 -8.08 18.06
N LEU A 24 8.45 -8.77 19.14
CA LEU A 24 9.35 -9.07 20.23
C LEU A 24 10.31 -10.15 19.73
N ALA A 25 11.19 -9.74 18.81
CA ALA A 25 12.37 -10.50 18.44
C ALA A 25 13.08 -10.94 19.72
N ALA A 26 13.82 -12.05 19.64
CA ALA A 26 14.65 -12.52 20.75
C ALA A 26 15.83 -11.55 20.95
N ALA A 27 15.54 -10.41 21.58
CA ALA A 27 16.49 -9.49 22.17
C ALA A 27 17.17 -10.20 23.34
N ALA A 28 18.07 -11.12 23.00
CA ALA A 28 19.13 -11.55 23.87
C ALA A 28 19.77 -10.27 24.43
N SER A 29 19.74 -10.11 25.75
CA SER A 29 20.30 -8.96 26.44
C SER A 29 21.83 -9.04 26.43
N GLN A 30 22.41 -8.96 25.22
CA GLN A 30 23.82 -8.65 25.05
C GLN A 30 24.00 -7.20 25.50
N GLU A 31 24.98 -6.97 26.37
CA GLU A 31 25.28 -5.61 26.81
C GLU A 31 25.72 -4.77 25.62
N LEU A 32 25.33 -3.50 25.61
CA LEU A 32 25.64 -2.56 24.54
C LEU A 32 27.15 -2.26 24.53
N SER A 33 27.93 -3.13 23.90
CA SER A 33 29.29 -2.79 23.46
C SER A 33 29.18 -1.56 22.57
N ALA A 34 29.88 -0.48 22.91
CA ALA A 34 29.76 0.78 22.19
C ALA A 34 30.11 0.59 20.71
N GLN A 35 29.09 0.63 19.84
CA GLN A 35 29.29 0.51 18.40
C GLN A 35 30.11 1.69 17.89
N THR A 36 31.16 1.39 17.14
CA THR A 36 32.01 2.42 16.53
C THR A 36 31.45 2.79 15.16
N THR A 37 31.11 4.06 14.96
CA THR A 37 30.63 4.58 13.67
C THR A 37 31.80 4.98 12.77
N LEU A 38 31.78 4.50 11.53
CA LEU A 38 32.75 4.79 10.48
C LEU A 38 32.04 5.50 9.32
N GLY A 39 32.14 6.83 9.28
CA GLY A 39 31.58 7.65 8.20
C GLY A 39 32.41 7.57 6.92
N VAL A 40 31.77 7.30 5.77
CA VAL A 40 32.44 7.12 4.47
C VAL A 40 31.73 7.89 3.36
N SER A 41 32.47 8.48 2.41
CA SER A 41 31.92 9.32 1.32
C SER A 41 32.33 8.90 -0.09
N ASN A 42 33.01 7.76 -0.23
CA ASN A 42 33.44 7.19 -1.52
C ASN A 42 33.84 5.71 -1.34
N VAL A 43 33.97 4.99 -2.46
CA VAL A 43 34.33 3.56 -2.50
C VAL A 43 35.64 3.24 -1.77
N THR A 44 36.67 4.09 -1.86
CA THR A 44 37.97 3.86 -1.21
C THR A 44 37.83 3.90 0.32
N GLN A 45 37.01 4.81 0.84
CA GLN A 45 36.69 4.88 2.26
C GLN A 45 35.79 3.71 2.71
N LEU A 46 34.80 3.32 1.90
CA LEU A 46 33.95 2.16 2.19
C LEU A 46 34.78 0.86 2.28
N ARG A 47 35.64 0.60 1.31
CA ARG A 47 36.55 -0.56 1.31
C ARG A 47 37.49 -0.56 2.52
N ALA A 48 38.04 0.60 2.88
CA ALA A 48 38.87 0.77 4.07
C ALA A 48 38.10 0.55 5.39
N ALA A 49 36.84 0.98 5.46
CA ALA A 49 35.96 0.71 6.60
C ALA A 49 35.67 -0.79 6.73
N ILE A 50 35.34 -1.49 5.64
CA ILE A 50 35.11 -2.94 5.66
C ILE A 50 36.38 -3.71 6.07
N SER A 51 37.56 -3.33 5.56
CA SER A 51 38.84 -3.90 6.01
C SER A 51 39.15 -3.63 7.49
N THR A 52 38.67 -2.50 8.04
CA THR A 52 38.77 -2.21 9.48
C THR A 52 37.82 -3.11 10.28
N VAL A 53 36.56 -3.22 9.83
CA VAL A 53 35.51 -4.05 10.44
C VAL A 53 35.87 -5.54 10.44
N ASN A 54 36.55 -6.03 9.39
CA ASN A 54 37.06 -7.40 9.29
C ASN A 54 38.27 -7.67 10.22
N GLY A 55 38.96 -6.64 10.68
CA GLY A 55 40.23 -6.77 11.41
C GLY A 55 40.12 -7.15 12.90
N ASP A 56 38.93 -7.07 13.50
CA ASP A 56 38.75 -7.35 14.93
C ASP A 56 37.34 -7.91 15.30
N SER A 57 37.08 -8.03 16.60
CA SER A 57 35.83 -8.53 17.20
C SER A 57 34.87 -7.43 17.72
N ASN A 58 35.12 -6.15 17.44
CA ASN A 58 34.27 -5.04 17.89
C ASN A 58 33.03 -4.89 17.00
N SER A 59 32.00 -4.20 17.52
CA SER A 59 30.76 -3.93 16.79
C SER A 59 30.80 -2.56 16.10
N TYR A 60 30.29 -2.47 14.87
CA TYR A 60 30.43 -1.30 14.00
C TYR A 60 29.15 -0.87 13.29
N ILE A 61 29.09 0.42 12.96
CA ILE A 61 28.17 1.00 11.98
C ILE A 61 29.03 1.66 10.89
N ILE A 62 28.85 1.28 9.62
CA ILE A 62 29.39 2.01 8.48
C ILE A 62 28.29 2.93 7.97
N GLU A 63 28.55 4.24 7.98
CA GLU A 63 27.56 5.28 7.63
C GLU A 63 27.96 5.99 6.33
N MET A 64 27.17 5.77 5.28
CA MET A 64 27.46 6.20 3.91
C MET A 64 26.81 7.55 3.58
N GLN A 65 27.61 8.52 3.13
CA GLN A 65 27.09 9.80 2.62
C GLN A 65 26.47 9.63 1.23
N SER A 66 25.59 10.55 0.80
CA SER A 66 24.90 10.45 -0.49
C SER A 66 25.86 10.32 -1.69
N GLY A 67 25.61 9.36 -2.57
CA GLY A 67 26.37 9.17 -3.80
C GLY A 67 26.43 7.73 -4.31
N THR A 68 27.11 7.55 -5.45
CA THR A 68 27.37 6.24 -6.07
C THR A 68 28.78 5.76 -5.74
N TYR A 69 28.88 4.60 -5.10
CA TYR A 69 30.10 3.94 -4.67
C TYR A 69 30.49 2.91 -5.74
N VAL A 70 31.07 3.40 -6.84
CA VAL A 70 31.47 2.59 -7.99
C VAL A 70 32.67 1.70 -7.65
N LEU A 71 32.53 0.39 -7.77
CA LEU A 71 33.63 -0.58 -7.53
C LEU A 71 34.60 -0.63 -8.72
N THR A 72 35.84 -1.00 -8.44
CA THR A 72 36.93 -1.03 -9.43
C THR A 72 37.94 -2.14 -9.10
N GLY A 73 38.38 -2.90 -10.10
CA GLY A 73 39.33 -3.98 -9.91
C GLY A 73 39.54 -4.85 -11.15
N ALA A 74 40.02 -6.07 -10.91
CA ALA A 74 39.82 -7.19 -11.84
C ALA A 74 38.55 -7.96 -11.44
N ALA A 75 38.02 -8.76 -12.36
CA ALA A 75 36.95 -9.70 -12.10
C ALA A 75 37.49 -10.99 -11.45
N GLY A 76 36.72 -11.58 -10.54
CA GLY A 76 37.12 -12.76 -9.77
C GLY A 76 38.19 -12.44 -8.73
N ASP A 77 38.17 -11.22 -8.16
CA ASP A 77 38.93 -10.96 -6.93
C ASP A 77 38.22 -11.64 -5.76
N ASN A 78 38.99 -12.19 -4.84
CA ASN A 78 38.48 -13.04 -3.75
C ASN A 78 39.12 -12.64 -2.40
N ALA A 79 39.32 -11.32 -2.28
CA ALA A 79 39.81 -10.62 -1.12
C ALA A 79 39.52 -9.12 -1.27
N ASN A 80 39.27 -8.41 -0.15
CA ASN A 80 38.78 -7.03 -0.11
C ASN A 80 39.85 -5.98 -0.47
N VAL A 81 40.46 -6.14 -1.65
CA VAL A 81 41.57 -5.38 -2.22
C VAL A 81 41.10 -4.68 -3.49
N SER A 82 40.45 -5.40 -4.40
CA SER A 82 39.73 -4.89 -5.56
C SER A 82 38.39 -5.63 -5.71
N GLY A 83 37.85 -5.83 -6.92
CA GLY A 83 36.59 -6.56 -7.15
C GLY A 83 35.42 -6.11 -6.27
N ASP A 84 34.75 -7.08 -5.65
CA ASP A 84 33.59 -6.91 -4.77
C ASP A 84 33.95 -6.41 -3.35
N LEU A 85 33.17 -6.72 -2.32
CA LEU A 85 33.43 -6.32 -0.93
C LEU A 85 33.30 -7.53 0.02
N ASP A 86 34.41 -8.24 0.31
CA ASP A 86 34.37 -9.32 1.31
C ASP A 86 34.11 -8.82 2.73
N LEU A 87 33.17 -9.47 3.41
CA LEU A 87 33.09 -9.52 4.86
C LEU A 87 33.58 -10.89 5.32
N VAL A 88 34.48 -10.92 6.31
CA VAL A 88 35.03 -12.14 6.91
C VAL A 88 34.92 -12.15 8.44
N LYS A 89 34.08 -11.27 9.01
CA LYS A 89 34.01 -10.99 10.44
C LYS A 89 33.48 -12.17 11.28
N ALA A 90 34.31 -12.63 12.21
CA ALA A 90 34.02 -13.79 13.06
C ALA A 90 33.19 -13.47 14.33
N ALA A 91 33.22 -12.23 14.83
CA ALA A 91 32.53 -11.81 16.06
C ALA A 91 32.27 -10.30 16.11
N GLY A 92 31.30 -9.87 16.93
CA GLY A 92 30.74 -8.52 16.94
C GLY A 92 29.51 -8.42 16.02
N THR A 93 29.04 -7.20 15.73
CA THR A 93 28.00 -6.94 14.72
C THR A 93 28.46 -5.90 13.68
N VAL A 94 27.86 -5.91 12.51
CA VAL A 94 28.07 -4.90 11.46
C VAL A 94 26.73 -4.35 11.00
N VAL A 95 26.58 -3.04 10.97
CA VAL A 95 25.48 -2.36 10.27
C VAL A 95 26.08 -1.53 9.13
N ILE A 96 25.53 -1.64 7.93
CA ILE A 96 25.87 -0.79 6.77
C ILE A 96 24.60 -0.06 6.36
N GLN A 97 24.66 1.27 6.35
CA GLN A 97 23.50 2.14 6.12
C GLN A 97 23.90 3.49 5.54
N PRO A 98 23.01 4.22 4.85
CA PRO A 98 23.16 5.65 4.61
C PRO A 98 23.22 6.45 5.92
N ALA A 99 23.78 7.66 5.84
CA ALA A 99 23.51 8.72 6.79
C ALA A 99 22.04 9.15 6.74
N SER A 100 21.55 9.80 7.79
CA SER A 100 20.15 10.28 7.83
C SER A 100 19.82 11.20 6.65
N GLY A 101 18.85 10.77 5.82
CA GLY A 101 18.43 11.48 4.61
C GLY A 101 19.35 11.31 3.39
N ALA A 102 20.35 10.44 3.44
CA ALA A 102 21.24 10.17 2.31
C ALA A 102 20.68 9.10 1.36
N THR A 103 20.93 9.27 0.06
CA THR A 103 20.61 8.29 -0.99
C THR A 103 21.91 7.68 -1.49
N VAL A 104 22.02 6.35 -1.40
CA VAL A 104 23.28 5.62 -1.67
C VAL A 104 23.04 4.47 -2.63
N VAL A 105 23.94 4.36 -3.60
CA VAL A 105 24.05 3.25 -4.55
C VAL A 105 25.46 2.68 -4.43
N ILE A 106 25.62 1.37 -4.27
CA ILE A 106 26.88 0.66 -4.51
C ILE A 106 26.74 0.01 -5.89
N ASP A 107 27.64 0.38 -6.80
CA ASP A 107 27.58 -0.05 -8.20
C ASP A 107 28.84 -0.84 -8.53
N ALA A 108 28.70 -2.14 -8.78
CA ALA A 108 29.82 -3.01 -9.12
C ALA A 108 30.31 -2.85 -10.57
N ASN A 109 29.63 -2.05 -11.39
CA ASN A 109 30.11 -1.54 -12.69
C ASN A 109 30.54 -2.65 -13.67
N GLY A 110 29.92 -3.84 -13.57
CA GLY A 110 30.23 -5.02 -14.37
C GLY A 110 31.63 -5.60 -14.13
N VAL A 111 32.28 -5.23 -13.02
CA VAL A 111 33.64 -5.69 -12.69
C VAL A 111 33.61 -7.03 -11.98
N ASP A 112 32.76 -7.16 -10.96
CA ASP A 112 32.67 -8.32 -10.07
C ASP A 112 31.29 -8.31 -9.38
N ARG A 113 31.11 -9.07 -8.31
CA ARG A 113 29.95 -9.02 -7.40
C ARG A 113 29.93 -7.71 -6.59
N VAL A 114 28.91 -7.50 -5.75
CA VAL A 114 28.86 -6.35 -4.81
C VAL A 114 29.37 -6.73 -3.42
N PHE A 115 29.01 -7.91 -2.90
CA PHE A 115 29.44 -8.42 -1.60
C PHE A 115 29.72 -9.93 -1.58
N HIS A 116 30.79 -10.33 -0.86
CA HIS A 116 31.02 -11.71 -0.41
C HIS A 116 30.81 -11.77 1.10
N PHE A 117 30.03 -12.74 1.57
CA PHE A 117 29.97 -13.14 2.97
C PHE A 117 30.58 -14.53 3.07
N ASN A 118 31.90 -14.60 3.03
CA ASN A 118 32.66 -15.84 2.85
C ASN A 118 32.44 -16.78 4.06
N ASN A 119 32.79 -18.07 3.93
CA ASN A 119 32.59 -19.11 4.95
C ASN A 119 33.08 -18.77 6.39
N GLY A 120 33.96 -17.78 6.57
CA GLY A 120 34.41 -17.29 7.89
C GLY A 120 33.43 -16.39 8.64
N VAL A 121 32.40 -15.82 7.97
CA VAL A 121 31.44 -14.90 8.61
C VAL A 121 30.56 -15.63 9.61
N ASN A 122 30.70 -15.26 10.87
CA ASN A 122 29.85 -15.72 11.98
C ASN A 122 29.21 -14.54 12.74
N ALA A 123 29.68 -13.31 12.52
CA ALA A 123 29.03 -12.09 12.99
C ALA A 123 27.70 -11.82 12.26
N PRO A 124 26.64 -11.36 12.94
CA PRO A 124 25.45 -10.83 12.27
C PRO A 124 25.77 -9.54 11.50
N VAL A 125 25.22 -9.41 10.30
CA VAL A 125 25.34 -8.22 9.45
C VAL A 125 23.95 -7.69 9.09
N THR A 126 23.77 -6.38 9.15
CA THR A 126 22.57 -5.68 8.68
C THR A 126 22.93 -4.73 7.54
N LEU A 127 22.25 -4.84 6.41
CA LEU A 127 22.26 -3.86 5.31
C LEU A 127 20.90 -3.14 5.34
N SER A 128 20.89 -1.80 5.34
CA SER A 128 19.64 -1.04 5.47
C SER A 128 19.58 0.20 4.57
N GLY A 129 18.56 0.31 3.73
CA GLY A 129 18.16 1.53 3.05
C GLY A 129 19.01 2.01 1.86
N PHE A 130 19.75 1.12 1.17
CA PHE A 130 20.55 1.50 0.00
C PHE A 130 20.38 0.54 -1.19
N THR A 131 20.89 0.95 -2.36
CA THR A 131 20.85 0.16 -3.60
C THR A 131 22.16 -0.60 -3.81
N ILE A 132 22.09 -1.84 -4.26
CA ILE A 132 23.22 -2.61 -4.81
C ILE A 132 22.90 -2.99 -6.26
N GLN A 133 23.80 -2.65 -7.18
CA GLN A 133 23.57 -2.83 -8.61
C GLN A 133 24.82 -3.15 -9.42
N GLY A 134 24.62 -3.59 -10.67
CA GLY A 134 25.68 -3.73 -11.67
C GLY A 134 26.69 -4.85 -11.39
N GLY A 135 26.38 -5.77 -10.47
CA GLY A 135 27.24 -6.90 -10.14
C GLY A 135 27.22 -7.99 -11.21
N VAL A 136 28.39 -8.56 -11.52
CA VAL A 136 28.56 -9.63 -12.53
C VAL A 136 29.46 -10.74 -11.98
N ALA A 137 28.86 -11.89 -11.64
CA ALA A 137 29.58 -13.09 -11.23
C ALA A 137 29.84 -14.03 -12.43
N ILE A 138 31.12 -14.30 -12.73
CA ILE A 138 31.56 -15.30 -13.74
C ILE A 138 32.23 -16.54 -13.12
N ASP A 139 32.31 -16.55 -11.79
CA ASP A 139 32.91 -17.60 -10.97
C ASP A 139 32.13 -17.77 -9.65
N ASP A 140 32.62 -18.69 -8.83
CA ASP A 140 31.93 -19.21 -7.66
C ASP A 140 32.50 -18.74 -6.32
N GLY A 141 33.29 -17.67 -6.32
CA GLY A 141 34.21 -17.31 -5.24
C GLY A 141 35.59 -17.97 -5.37
N THR A 142 35.94 -18.45 -6.58
CA THR A 142 37.24 -19.03 -6.93
C THR A 142 37.58 -18.77 -8.41
N THR A 143 38.41 -19.59 -9.07
CA THR A 143 38.77 -19.38 -10.48
C THR A 143 37.87 -20.13 -11.46
N ALA A 144 36.89 -19.40 -12.01
CA ALA A 144 36.18 -19.62 -13.27
C ALA A 144 35.43 -20.96 -13.52
N GLY A 145 34.13 -20.85 -13.80
CA GLY A 145 33.37 -21.93 -14.45
C GLY A 145 31.86 -21.87 -14.24
N GLU A 146 31.42 -21.51 -13.03
CA GLU A 146 30.02 -21.37 -12.65
C GLU A 146 29.85 -20.04 -11.91
N GLY A 147 29.03 -19.13 -12.45
CA GLY A 147 28.79 -17.83 -11.81
C GLY A 147 27.83 -17.97 -10.62
N ARG A 148 28.21 -17.48 -9.43
CA ARG A 148 27.35 -17.52 -8.23
C ARG A 148 27.17 -16.15 -7.57
N GLY A 149 25.92 -15.71 -7.43
CA GLY A 149 25.56 -14.57 -6.55
C GLY A 149 25.98 -13.21 -7.10
N GLY A 150 25.40 -12.79 -8.23
CA GLY A 150 25.80 -11.59 -8.97
C GLY A 150 25.85 -10.30 -8.14
N ALA A 151 24.92 -10.08 -7.20
CA ALA A 151 25.05 -9.03 -6.19
C ALA A 151 25.72 -9.54 -4.91
N ILE A 152 25.25 -10.67 -4.38
CA ILE A 152 25.63 -11.22 -3.06
C ILE A 152 25.97 -12.72 -3.17
N LEU A 153 27.19 -13.08 -2.73
CA LEU A 153 27.57 -14.46 -2.46
C LEU A 153 27.57 -14.72 -0.94
N LYS A 154 26.57 -15.45 -0.43
CA LYS A 154 26.32 -15.67 1.00
C LYS A 154 26.65 -17.11 1.42
N GLU A 155 27.85 -17.32 1.95
CA GLU A 155 28.33 -18.63 2.40
C GLU A 155 28.38 -18.78 3.93
N GLY A 156 28.87 -17.76 4.64
CA GLY A 156 29.14 -17.81 6.08
C GLY A 156 27.87 -18.04 6.90
N ALA A 157 28.02 -18.72 8.04
CA ALA A 157 26.90 -19.12 8.90
C ALA A 157 26.22 -17.94 9.64
N GLY A 158 26.85 -16.77 9.70
CA GLY A 158 26.27 -15.55 10.27
C GLY A 158 24.94 -15.15 9.62
N ALA A 159 24.05 -14.56 10.42
CA ALA A 159 22.78 -14.04 9.93
C ALA A 159 22.98 -12.75 9.12
N LEU A 160 22.25 -12.62 8.01
CA LEU A 160 22.20 -11.41 7.19
C LEU A 160 20.78 -10.83 7.23
N THR A 161 20.64 -9.58 7.67
CA THR A 161 19.37 -8.86 7.66
C THR A 161 19.42 -7.76 6.60
N MET A 162 18.42 -7.69 5.74
CA MET A 162 18.34 -6.71 4.64
C MET A 162 17.03 -5.92 4.77
N GLN A 163 17.11 -4.61 4.97
CA GLN A 163 15.95 -3.76 5.26
C GLN A 163 15.82 -2.66 4.21
N ASN A 164 14.67 -2.57 3.54
CA ASN A 164 14.40 -1.57 2.50
C ASN A 164 15.52 -1.49 1.44
N MET A 165 16.11 -2.64 1.11
CA MET A 165 17.21 -2.75 0.15
C MET A 165 16.68 -2.77 -1.28
N VAL A 166 17.41 -2.15 -2.20
CA VAL A 166 17.20 -2.35 -3.64
C VAL A 166 18.33 -3.24 -4.16
N VAL A 167 17.98 -4.36 -4.76
CA VAL A 167 18.91 -5.30 -5.41
C VAL A 167 18.53 -5.34 -6.89
N SER A 168 19.21 -4.57 -7.74
CA SER A 168 18.82 -4.46 -9.15
C SER A 168 19.95 -4.61 -10.15
N ASP A 169 19.62 -5.11 -11.35
CA ASP A 169 20.55 -5.14 -12.49
C ASP A 169 21.86 -5.93 -12.23
N ASN A 170 21.78 -7.00 -11.40
CA ASN A 170 22.91 -7.88 -11.10
C ASN A 170 22.78 -9.21 -11.84
N SER A 171 23.90 -9.77 -12.31
CA SER A 171 23.95 -10.97 -13.13
C SER A 171 24.90 -12.03 -12.56
N ALA A 172 24.45 -13.28 -12.53
CA ALA A 172 25.34 -14.44 -12.58
C ALA A 172 25.41 -14.92 -14.03
N HIS A 173 26.61 -15.25 -14.51
CA HIS A 173 26.83 -15.72 -15.87
C HIS A 173 27.77 -16.94 -15.90
N GLY A 174 27.33 -18.00 -16.54
CA GLY A 174 28.15 -19.19 -16.75
C GLY A 174 29.12 -19.00 -17.91
N ALA A 175 30.35 -19.49 -17.77
CA ALA A 175 31.37 -19.31 -18.80
C ALA A 175 30.97 -19.99 -20.14
N ASP A 176 31.12 -19.28 -21.25
CA ASP A 176 30.89 -19.84 -22.59
C ASP A 176 31.86 -20.97 -22.92
N GLY A 177 31.33 -22.04 -23.52
CA GLY A 177 32.07 -23.19 -23.99
C GLY A 177 32.91 -22.88 -25.24
N VAL A 178 34.15 -23.33 -25.24
CA VAL A 178 35.11 -23.08 -26.33
C VAL A 178 34.76 -23.95 -27.54
N ASP A 179 34.68 -23.33 -28.72
CA ASP A 179 34.45 -23.99 -30.00
C ASP A 179 35.60 -24.95 -30.37
N GLY A 180 35.22 -26.10 -30.92
CA GLY A 180 36.11 -27.13 -31.40
C GLY A 180 36.89 -26.71 -32.65
N THR A 181 38.20 -26.97 -32.65
CA THR A 181 39.07 -26.68 -33.78
C THR A 181 38.78 -27.58 -34.99
N ALA A 182 38.82 -27.00 -36.19
CA ALA A 182 38.64 -27.73 -37.44
C ALA A 182 39.77 -28.74 -37.68
N GLY A 183 39.42 -29.92 -38.21
CA GLY A 183 40.38 -30.98 -38.50
C GLY A 183 41.35 -30.62 -39.62
N ALA A 184 42.64 -30.92 -39.44
CA ALA A 184 43.60 -30.97 -40.54
C ALA A 184 43.16 -32.04 -41.58
N PRO A 185 43.62 -32.00 -42.84
CA PRO A 185 43.15 -32.92 -43.89
C PRO A 185 43.18 -34.40 -43.47
N ALA A 186 42.02 -35.08 -43.56
CA ALA A 186 41.75 -36.45 -43.07
C ALA A 186 41.78 -36.67 -41.54
N ALA A 187 42.02 -35.65 -40.73
CA ALA A 187 41.77 -35.69 -39.28
C ALA A 187 40.37 -35.19 -38.95
N ASN A 188 39.75 -35.75 -37.90
CA ASN A 188 38.51 -35.23 -37.35
C ASN A 188 38.71 -33.80 -36.80
N GLY A 189 37.63 -33.04 -36.66
CA GLY A 189 37.65 -31.87 -35.77
C GLY A 189 37.84 -32.28 -34.30
N THR A 190 38.07 -31.31 -33.42
CA THR A 190 37.98 -31.52 -31.96
C THR A 190 36.58 -31.19 -31.46
N PRO A 191 36.06 -31.83 -30.39
CA PRO A 191 34.81 -31.41 -29.75
C PRO A 191 34.90 -29.98 -29.21
N GLY A 192 33.75 -29.35 -28.99
CA GLY A 192 33.65 -28.15 -28.15
C GLY A 192 33.68 -28.48 -26.66
N SER A 193 33.82 -27.46 -25.78
CA SER A 193 33.61 -27.62 -24.33
C SER A 193 32.20 -27.21 -23.91
N ALA A 194 31.69 -27.78 -22.82
CA ALA A 194 30.39 -27.39 -22.27
C ALA A 194 30.41 -25.95 -21.74
N GLY A 195 29.25 -25.31 -21.71
CA GLY A 195 29.03 -24.03 -21.05
C GLY A 195 28.78 -24.19 -19.55
N GLY A 196 29.15 -23.16 -18.78
CA GLY A 196 29.00 -23.09 -17.32
C GLY A 196 27.59 -22.77 -16.84
N ASN A 197 27.26 -23.08 -15.59
CA ASN A 197 26.00 -22.65 -14.98
C ASN A 197 26.08 -21.21 -14.45
N ALA A 198 24.91 -20.61 -14.20
CA ALA A 198 24.73 -19.39 -13.42
C ALA A 198 23.69 -19.63 -12.32
N LEU A 199 24.04 -19.34 -11.07
CA LEU A 199 23.23 -19.60 -9.88
C LEU A 199 23.10 -18.33 -9.03
N GLY A 200 21.92 -17.73 -8.94
CA GLY A 200 21.70 -16.55 -8.10
C GLY A 200 22.14 -15.25 -8.77
N GLY A 201 21.28 -14.62 -9.58
CA GLY A 201 21.58 -13.33 -10.23
C GLY A 201 21.71 -12.20 -9.21
N GLY A 202 20.72 -12.06 -8.33
CA GLY A 202 20.83 -11.21 -7.14
C GLY A 202 21.69 -11.88 -6.07
N MET A 203 21.24 -13.01 -5.51
CA MET A 203 21.93 -13.67 -4.40
C MET A 203 22.13 -15.18 -4.60
N TYR A 204 23.31 -15.69 -4.24
CA TYR A 204 23.52 -17.12 -3.97
C TYR A 204 23.63 -17.36 -2.46
N LEU A 205 22.73 -18.17 -1.91
CA LEU A 205 22.69 -18.53 -0.49
C LEU A 205 23.12 -20.00 -0.30
N ALA A 206 24.30 -20.19 0.28
CA ALA A 206 24.82 -21.51 0.65
C ALA A 206 24.30 -21.98 2.02
N ALA A 207 24.37 -21.10 3.03
CA ALA A 207 24.05 -21.43 4.42
C ALA A 207 23.71 -20.21 5.29
N GLY A 208 23.20 -20.50 6.49
CA GLY A 208 22.74 -19.52 7.48
C GLY A 208 21.35 -18.98 7.16
N ASN A 209 20.98 -17.91 7.86
CA ASN A 209 19.71 -17.20 7.71
C ASN A 209 19.92 -15.88 6.95
N VAL A 210 18.98 -15.58 6.06
CA VAL A 210 18.82 -14.27 5.42
C VAL A 210 17.38 -13.81 5.63
N ASP A 211 17.19 -12.67 6.28
CA ASP A 211 15.87 -12.09 6.54
C ASP A 211 15.77 -10.73 5.83
N VAL A 212 14.84 -10.61 4.88
CA VAL A 212 14.64 -9.43 4.04
C VAL A 212 13.28 -8.80 4.37
N THR A 213 13.26 -7.51 4.71
CA THR A 213 12.01 -6.76 4.96
C THR A 213 11.95 -5.49 4.12
N GLY A 214 10.93 -5.40 3.25
CA GLY A 214 10.72 -4.26 2.35
C GLY A 214 11.79 -4.11 1.25
N GLY A 215 11.59 -3.11 0.39
CA GLY A 215 12.47 -2.83 -0.75
C GLY A 215 12.11 -3.63 -2.00
N SER A 216 13.07 -3.81 -2.92
CA SER A 216 12.83 -4.48 -4.20
C SER A 216 14.03 -5.26 -4.72
N TRP A 217 13.76 -6.37 -5.38
CA TRP A 217 14.74 -7.27 -6.01
C TRP A 217 14.34 -7.43 -7.47
N SER A 218 14.96 -6.67 -8.38
CA SER A 218 14.45 -6.54 -9.76
C SER A 218 15.50 -6.57 -10.86
N ALA A 219 15.12 -6.98 -12.07
CA ALA A 219 16.01 -7.07 -13.23
C ALA A 219 17.30 -7.91 -13.03
N ASN A 220 17.37 -8.77 -12.00
CA ASN A 220 18.54 -9.62 -11.77
C ASN A 220 18.49 -10.87 -12.66
N ALA A 221 19.65 -11.35 -13.12
CA ALA A 221 19.75 -12.36 -14.18
C ALA A 221 20.66 -13.55 -13.80
N ALA A 222 20.22 -14.77 -14.11
CA ALA A 222 21.05 -15.98 -14.01
C ALA A 222 21.14 -16.65 -15.40
N GLY A 223 22.19 -16.34 -16.18
CA GLY A 223 22.35 -16.81 -17.56
C GLY A 223 23.45 -17.84 -17.74
N GLY A 224 23.08 -19.10 -18.03
CA GLY A 224 24.02 -20.17 -18.32
C GLY A 224 24.81 -19.96 -19.61
N GLY A 225 26.08 -20.37 -19.63
CA GLY A 225 26.96 -20.23 -20.79
C GLY A 225 26.57 -21.16 -21.93
N ARG A 226 26.82 -20.73 -23.17
CA ARG A 226 26.59 -21.53 -24.38
C ARG A 226 27.53 -22.74 -24.43
N GLY A 227 27.06 -23.86 -24.96
CA GLY A 227 27.91 -25.00 -25.32
C GLY A 227 28.71 -24.76 -26.60
N GLY A 228 30.01 -25.05 -26.56
CA GLY A 228 30.90 -24.90 -27.72
C GLY A 228 30.50 -25.82 -28.88
N ASN A 229 30.59 -25.31 -30.10
CA ASN A 229 30.30 -26.06 -31.32
C ASN A 229 31.41 -27.10 -31.60
N GLY A 230 31.07 -28.21 -32.24
CA GLY A 230 32.04 -29.21 -32.66
C GLY A 230 32.82 -28.79 -33.90
N GLY A 231 34.13 -29.05 -33.92
CA GLY A 231 34.99 -28.72 -35.06
C GLY A 231 34.63 -29.50 -36.32
N VAL A 232 34.67 -28.83 -37.48
CA VAL A 232 34.41 -29.47 -38.79
C VAL A 232 35.49 -30.49 -39.17
N GLY A 233 35.09 -31.54 -39.88
CA GLY A 233 35.98 -32.62 -40.32
C GLY A 233 36.91 -32.23 -41.47
N GLY A 234 38.18 -32.62 -41.38
CA GLY A 234 39.21 -32.21 -42.32
C GLY A 234 39.00 -32.73 -43.74
N LEU A 235 38.74 -31.79 -44.67
CA LEU A 235 38.61 -32.01 -46.11
C LEU A 235 39.82 -32.76 -46.69
N GLN A 236 39.59 -33.76 -47.55
CA GLN A 236 40.67 -34.43 -48.26
C GLN A 236 40.27 -34.86 -49.68
N SER A 237 41.08 -34.52 -50.69
CA SER A 237 40.97 -35.05 -52.06
C SER A 237 41.46 -36.52 -52.17
N GLY A 238 41.30 -37.31 -51.11
CA GLY A 238 41.84 -38.66 -50.97
C GLY A 238 40.81 -39.67 -50.45
N VAL A 239 41.30 -40.72 -49.79
CA VAL A 239 40.53 -41.94 -49.51
C VAL A 239 39.55 -41.78 -48.33
N THR A 240 39.90 -40.99 -47.31
CA THR A 240 39.03 -40.79 -46.13
C THR A 240 39.16 -39.36 -45.64
N ALA A 241 38.04 -38.63 -45.52
CA ALA A 241 38.03 -37.32 -44.86
C ALA A 241 37.72 -37.45 -43.37
N GLY A 242 38.04 -36.42 -42.61
CA GLY A 242 37.73 -36.36 -41.18
C GLY A 242 36.23 -36.28 -40.90
N ASN A 243 35.80 -36.85 -39.78
CA ASN A 243 34.46 -36.60 -39.25
C ASN A 243 34.41 -35.21 -38.60
N GLY A 244 33.24 -34.56 -38.64
CA GLY A 244 32.95 -33.47 -37.71
C GLY A 244 32.88 -34.02 -36.29
N ALA A 245 33.22 -33.19 -35.32
CA ALA A 245 33.16 -33.53 -33.90
C ALA A 245 31.83 -33.09 -33.26
N ASP A 246 31.53 -33.65 -32.10
CA ASP A 246 30.31 -33.32 -31.36
C ASP A 246 30.39 -31.90 -30.76
N GLY A 247 29.26 -31.20 -30.76
CA GLY A 247 29.05 -30.00 -29.96
C GLY A 247 28.79 -30.37 -28.49
N ALA A 248 28.90 -29.39 -27.59
CA ALA A 248 28.78 -29.60 -26.15
C ALA A 248 27.53 -28.96 -25.54
N PHE A 249 27.16 -29.35 -24.33
CA PHE A 249 25.95 -28.87 -23.66
C PHE A 249 26.02 -27.38 -23.29
N GLY A 250 24.90 -26.69 -23.40
CA GLY A 250 24.71 -25.39 -22.75
C GLY A 250 24.52 -25.55 -21.25
N GLY A 251 25.03 -24.60 -20.48
CA GLY A 251 24.91 -24.57 -19.03
C GLY A 251 23.57 -24.01 -18.54
N ASN A 252 23.26 -24.20 -17.26
CA ASN A 252 21.95 -23.91 -16.70
C ASN A 252 21.90 -22.53 -16.04
N GLY A 253 20.75 -21.84 -16.10
CA GLY A 253 20.50 -20.58 -15.39
C GLY A 253 19.45 -20.78 -14.30
N HIS A 254 19.79 -20.57 -13.03
CA HIS A 254 18.89 -20.85 -11.90
C HIS A 254 18.88 -19.71 -10.87
N GLY A 255 17.70 -19.29 -10.41
CA GLY A 255 17.56 -18.28 -9.35
C GLY A 255 17.94 -16.87 -9.82
N GLY A 256 17.14 -16.22 -10.66
CA GLY A 256 17.45 -14.87 -11.14
C GLY A 256 17.51 -13.84 -10.01
N ALA A 257 16.51 -13.80 -9.12
CA ALA A 257 16.60 -13.02 -7.88
C ALA A 257 17.47 -13.73 -6.83
N ALA A 258 17.22 -15.02 -6.51
CA ALA A 258 18.12 -15.80 -5.66
C ALA A 258 18.12 -17.31 -5.91
N TYR A 259 19.28 -17.92 -5.66
CA TYR A 259 19.49 -19.37 -5.59
C TYR A 259 19.77 -19.79 -4.15
N ILE A 260 18.90 -20.64 -3.59
CA ILE A 260 18.97 -21.14 -2.21
C ILE A 260 19.47 -22.58 -2.25
N ALA A 261 20.79 -22.74 -2.15
CA ALA A 261 21.44 -24.05 -2.10
C ALA A 261 21.12 -24.77 -0.77
N GLY A 262 21.04 -23.99 0.31
CA GLY A 262 20.73 -24.41 1.67
C GLY A 262 20.42 -23.19 2.56
N GLY A 263 20.26 -23.39 3.87
CA GLY A 263 19.90 -22.31 4.80
C GLY A 263 18.43 -21.90 4.71
N GLN A 264 18.13 -20.69 5.19
CA GLN A 264 16.79 -20.08 5.16
C GLN A 264 16.83 -18.69 4.54
N LEU A 265 15.93 -18.43 3.59
CA LEU A 265 15.58 -17.08 3.13
C LEU A 265 14.15 -16.77 3.57
N THR A 266 13.99 -15.73 4.38
CA THR A 266 12.72 -15.10 4.72
C THR A 266 12.60 -13.79 3.94
N ILE A 267 11.50 -13.59 3.21
CA ILE A 267 11.17 -12.30 2.59
C ILE A 267 9.78 -11.83 3.02
N ASP A 268 9.69 -10.57 3.44
CA ASP A 268 8.46 -9.90 3.90
C ASP A 268 8.32 -8.55 3.18
N SER A 269 7.15 -8.30 2.59
CA SER A 269 6.79 -7.01 1.98
C SER A 269 7.73 -6.55 0.85
N VAL A 270 8.36 -7.50 0.14
CA VAL A 270 9.33 -7.24 -0.94
C VAL A 270 8.65 -7.27 -2.32
N GLN A 271 9.06 -6.35 -3.20
CA GLN A 271 8.71 -6.36 -4.62
C GLN A 271 9.80 -7.10 -5.42
N VAL A 272 9.49 -8.25 -6.00
CA VAL A 272 10.45 -9.13 -6.69
C VAL A 272 10.07 -9.25 -8.17
N SER A 273 10.60 -8.36 -9.01
CA SER A 273 10.06 -8.15 -10.37
C SER A 273 11.05 -8.18 -11.52
N ALA A 274 10.62 -8.65 -12.69
CA ALA A 274 11.43 -8.68 -13.92
C ALA A 274 12.78 -9.43 -13.81
N ASN A 275 12.94 -10.34 -12.83
CA ASN A 275 14.15 -11.15 -12.72
C ASN A 275 14.13 -12.29 -13.74
N SER A 276 15.30 -12.70 -14.23
CA SER A 276 15.43 -13.64 -15.35
C SER A 276 16.34 -14.83 -15.03
N ALA A 277 15.99 -16.00 -15.56
CA ALA A 277 16.84 -17.18 -15.59
C ALA A 277 16.88 -17.71 -17.02
N SER A 278 18.06 -17.87 -17.60
CA SER A 278 18.23 -18.32 -18.99
C SER A 278 19.19 -19.49 -19.10
N GLY A 279 18.78 -20.52 -19.83
CA GLY A 279 19.64 -21.64 -20.19
C GLY A 279 20.54 -21.29 -21.37
N GLY A 280 21.80 -21.68 -21.31
CA GLY A 280 22.73 -21.51 -22.43
C GLY A 280 22.35 -22.41 -23.62
N ASN A 281 22.54 -21.92 -24.84
CA ASN A 281 22.25 -22.70 -26.04
C ASN A 281 23.21 -23.88 -26.20
N GLY A 282 22.70 -24.99 -26.76
CA GLY A 282 23.50 -26.17 -27.06
C GLY A 282 24.46 -25.96 -28.23
N GLY A 283 25.63 -26.60 -28.16
CA GLY A 283 26.63 -26.57 -29.21
C GLY A 283 26.20 -27.36 -30.44
N ASN A 284 26.42 -26.77 -31.63
CA ASN A 284 26.16 -27.42 -32.91
C ASN A 284 27.16 -28.56 -33.14
N GLY A 285 26.74 -29.63 -33.81
CA GLY A 285 27.64 -30.66 -34.32
C GLY A 285 28.45 -30.15 -35.51
N GLY A 286 29.72 -30.52 -35.61
CA GLY A 286 30.58 -30.15 -36.73
C GLY A 286 30.21 -30.88 -38.02
N ASP A 287 30.37 -30.23 -39.17
CA ASP A 287 30.12 -30.86 -40.48
C ASP A 287 31.18 -31.92 -40.84
N GLY A 288 30.75 -32.99 -41.50
CA GLY A 288 31.63 -34.04 -42.01
C GLY A 288 32.43 -33.61 -43.23
N GLY A 289 33.73 -33.96 -43.28
CA GLY A 289 34.60 -33.60 -44.39
C GLY A 289 34.20 -34.27 -45.72
N VAL A 290 34.30 -33.53 -46.83
CA VAL A 290 34.10 -34.03 -48.20
C VAL A 290 35.31 -34.89 -48.64
N ALA A 291 35.04 -36.02 -49.33
CA ALA A 291 36.06 -36.94 -49.82
C ALA A 291 35.79 -37.51 -51.23
N GLN A 292 36.84 -38.06 -51.86
CA GLN A 292 36.72 -38.89 -53.06
C GLN A 292 36.40 -40.35 -52.72
N GLY A 293 36.90 -40.86 -51.59
CA GLY A 293 36.53 -42.17 -51.05
C GLY A 293 35.41 -42.07 -50.02
N PHE A 294 35.74 -42.21 -48.75
CA PHE A 294 34.82 -42.17 -47.62
C PHE A 294 34.74 -40.74 -47.05
N PRO A 295 33.61 -40.02 -47.17
CA PRO A 295 33.44 -38.71 -46.53
C PRO A 295 33.39 -38.86 -45.00
N GLY A 296 33.41 -37.77 -44.26
CA GLY A 296 33.17 -37.77 -42.81
C GLY A 296 31.69 -37.97 -42.45
N ASN A 297 31.44 -38.52 -41.26
CA ASN A 297 30.17 -38.25 -40.55
C ASN A 297 30.14 -36.78 -40.12
N GLY A 298 28.95 -36.19 -40.02
CA GLY A 298 28.77 -35.03 -39.14
C GLY A 298 28.89 -35.44 -37.66
N GLY A 299 29.17 -34.49 -36.79
CA GLY A 299 29.16 -34.65 -35.34
C GLY A 299 27.78 -34.43 -34.74
N SER A 300 27.58 -34.91 -33.52
CA SER A 300 26.33 -34.80 -32.78
C SER A 300 26.10 -33.37 -32.29
N ALA A 301 24.84 -32.94 -32.26
CA ALA A 301 24.45 -31.76 -31.48
C ALA A 301 24.34 -32.09 -29.99
N SER A 302 24.39 -31.07 -29.14
CA SER A 302 24.13 -31.17 -27.70
C SER A 302 22.97 -30.30 -27.24
N PHE A 303 22.33 -30.68 -26.13
CA PHE A 303 21.16 -29.99 -25.57
C PHE A 303 21.46 -28.58 -25.08
N GLY A 304 20.45 -27.71 -25.14
CA GLY A 304 20.46 -26.45 -24.41
C GLY A 304 20.23 -26.67 -22.91
N GLY A 305 20.75 -25.74 -22.09
CA GLY A 305 20.62 -25.78 -20.64
C GLY A 305 19.23 -25.39 -20.15
N ALA A 306 18.89 -25.77 -18.91
CA ALA A 306 17.61 -25.46 -18.30
C ALA A 306 17.61 -24.08 -17.60
N ALA A 307 16.46 -23.40 -17.64
CA ALA A 307 16.16 -22.21 -16.84
C ALA A 307 15.22 -22.58 -15.69
N ARG A 308 15.52 -22.15 -14.46
CA ARG A 308 14.68 -22.49 -13.29
C ARG A 308 14.61 -21.44 -12.21
N GLY A 309 13.40 -21.12 -11.76
CA GLY A 309 13.13 -20.17 -10.67
C GLY A 309 13.68 -18.78 -10.98
N ALA A 310 13.09 -18.04 -11.92
CA ALA A 310 13.66 -16.75 -12.32
C ALA A 310 13.54 -15.68 -11.22
N ALA A 311 12.59 -15.78 -10.29
CA ALA A 311 12.77 -15.20 -8.97
C ALA A 311 13.63 -16.13 -8.11
N PHE A 312 13.08 -17.28 -7.68
CA PHE A 312 13.68 -18.11 -6.63
C PHE A 312 13.87 -19.57 -7.03
N TYR A 313 15.09 -20.08 -6.88
CA TYR A 313 15.39 -21.51 -6.92
C TYR A 313 15.67 -22.04 -5.51
N VAL A 314 14.93 -23.07 -5.07
CA VAL A 314 15.08 -23.70 -3.76
C VAL A 314 15.56 -25.13 -3.93
N ASN A 315 16.85 -25.37 -3.65
CA ASN A 315 17.45 -26.69 -3.75
C ASN A 315 17.00 -27.59 -2.60
N SER A 316 17.51 -27.33 -1.39
CA SER A 316 17.18 -28.07 -0.15
C SER A 316 17.08 -27.19 1.09
N GLY A 317 17.08 -25.86 0.93
CA GLY A 317 16.84 -24.91 2.01
C GLY A 317 15.34 -24.61 2.23
N THR A 318 15.07 -23.61 3.06
CA THR A 318 13.73 -23.06 3.28
C THR A 318 13.59 -21.70 2.60
N LEU A 319 12.50 -21.50 1.88
CA LEU A 319 12.03 -20.20 1.42
C LEU A 319 10.70 -19.88 2.12
N THR A 320 10.62 -18.73 2.77
CA THR A 320 9.39 -18.21 3.37
C THR A 320 9.11 -16.84 2.75
N ILE A 321 7.90 -16.68 2.20
CA ILE A 321 7.45 -15.46 1.52
C ILE A 321 6.17 -14.99 2.20
N ASP A 322 6.15 -13.79 2.76
CA ASP A 322 4.92 -13.15 3.23
C ASP A 322 4.72 -11.75 2.61
N THR A 323 3.47 -11.39 2.31
CA THR A 323 3.08 -10.02 1.91
C THR A 323 3.87 -9.47 0.70
N CYS A 324 4.43 -10.34 -0.14
CA CYS A 324 5.29 -9.97 -1.27
C CYS A 324 4.52 -9.89 -2.61
N THR A 325 5.16 -9.30 -3.62
CA THR A 325 4.70 -9.32 -5.01
C THR A 325 5.82 -9.84 -5.90
N LEU A 326 5.60 -10.98 -6.55
CA LEU A 326 6.53 -11.64 -7.46
C LEU A 326 5.99 -11.49 -8.88
N ASP A 327 6.46 -10.48 -9.62
CA ASP A 327 5.84 -10.02 -10.88
C ASP A 327 6.76 -10.11 -12.11
N GLN A 328 6.25 -10.54 -13.27
CA GLN A 328 6.99 -10.54 -14.55
C GLN A 328 8.36 -11.28 -14.50
N ASN A 329 8.53 -12.31 -13.67
CA ASN A 329 9.80 -13.05 -13.61
C ASN A 329 9.85 -14.13 -14.71
N VAL A 330 10.94 -14.19 -15.48
CA VAL A 330 11.01 -14.94 -16.76
C VAL A 330 12.08 -16.03 -16.76
N ALA A 331 11.66 -17.29 -16.89
CA ALA A 331 12.54 -18.42 -17.15
C ALA A 331 12.52 -18.81 -18.63
N THR A 332 13.69 -18.88 -19.30
CA THR A 332 13.80 -19.23 -20.73
C THR A 332 14.84 -20.33 -20.96
N GLY A 333 14.41 -21.51 -21.41
CA GLY A 333 15.31 -22.62 -21.72
C GLY A 333 16.21 -22.33 -22.93
N GLY A 334 17.44 -22.85 -22.91
CA GLY A 334 18.36 -22.68 -24.04
C GLY A 334 17.95 -23.52 -25.26
N SER A 335 18.11 -23.00 -26.47
CA SER A 335 17.86 -23.76 -27.70
C SER A 335 18.81 -24.95 -27.85
N GLY A 336 18.35 -26.04 -28.44
CA GLY A 336 19.19 -27.19 -28.77
C GLY A 336 20.13 -26.93 -29.95
N GLY A 337 21.31 -27.57 -29.95
CA GLY A 337 22.27 -27.45 -31.05
C GLY A 337 21.77 -28.06 -32.36
N ILE A 338 22.24 -27.52 -33.48
CA ILE A 338 21.98 -28.03 -34.84
C ILE A 338 22.87 -29.26 -35.10
N GLY A 339 22.31 -30.32 -35.67
CA GLY A 339 23.04 -31.54 -36.02
C GLY A 339 24.06 -31.31 -37.14
N GLY A 340 25.27 -31.86 -37.01
CA GLY A 340 26.33 -31.72 -38.02
C GLY A 340 25.95 -32.39 -39.34
N LYS A 341 26.26 -31.74 -40.46
CA LYS A 341 25.90 -32.22 -41.80
C LYS A 341 26.75 -33.42 -42.21
N GLY A 342 26.16 -34.32 -43.00
CA GLY A 342 26.86 -35.47 -43.54
C GLY A 342 27.87 -35.07 -44.60
N GLY A 343 29.08 -35.64 -44.55
CA GLY A 343 30.11 -35.35 -45.56
C GLY A 343 29.70 -35.77 -46.96
N GLY A 344 29.97 -34.92 -47.94
CA GLY A 344 29.70 -35.18 -49.36
C GLY A 344 30.67 -36.18 -49.99
N GLY A 345 30.14 -37.12 -50.75
CA GLY A 345 30.87 -38.04 -51.62
C GLY A 345 31.08 -37.43 -53.01
N LEU A 346 32.30 -37.51 -53.51
CA LEU A 346 32.62 -37.20 -54.90
C LEU A 346 32.53 -38.49 -55.76
N THR A 347 33.18 -38.52 -56.93
CA THR A 347 32.83 -39.47 -58.01
C THR A 347 32.94 -40.95 -57.59
N GLY A 348 31.78 -41.59 -57.41
CA GLY A 348 31.66 -43.02 -57.12
C GLY A 348 31.13 -43.35 -55.72
N THR A 349 31.01 -42.38 -54.80
CA THR A 349 30.67 -42.65 -53.40
C THR A 349 29.44 -41.90 -52.90
N SER A 350 28.77 -42.47 -51.90
CA SER A 350 27.55 -41.94 -51.31
C SER A 350 27.85 -40.83 -50.30
N GLY A 351 26.99 -39.82 -50.24
CA GLY A 351 27.01 -38.85 -49.15
C GLY A 351 26.55 -39.49 -47.84
N ARG A 352 27.08 -39.01 -46.72
CA ARG A 352 26.67 -39.50 -45.39
C ARG A 352 25.37 -38.85 -44.93
N ALA A 353 24.63 -39.50 -44.03
CA ALA A 353 23.49 -38.87 -43.39
C ALA A 353 23.94 -37.68 -42.51
N GLY A 354 23.08 -36.67 -42.40
CA GLY A 354 23.22 -35.62 -41.40
C GLY A 354 22.76 -36.09 -40.02
N GLN A 355 23.30 -35.48 -38.97
CA GLN A 355 23.03 -35.90 -37.59
C GLN A 355 21.75 -35.30 -37.02
N ILE A 356 21.25 -35.92 -35.96
CA ILE A 356 20.05 -35.47 -35.24
C ILE A 356 20.34 -34.14 -34.53
N GLY A 357 19.44 -33.17 -34.66
CA GLY A 357 19.44 -31.92 -33.90
C GLY A 357 19.04 -32.17 -32.45
N ALA A 358 19.65 -31.46 -31.51
CA ALA A 358 19.44 -31.71 -30.09
C ALA A 358 18.16 -31.04 -29.57
N ASN A 359 17.58 -31.58 -28.50
CA ASN A 359 16.46 -30.96 -27.81
C ASN A 359 16.84 -29.61 -27.17
N GLY A 360 15.87 -28.72 -27.05
CA GLY A 360 15.99 -27.53 -26.21
C GLY A 360 15.87 -27.83 -24.72
N GLY A 361 16.39 -26.92 -23.90
CA GLY A 361 16.32 -26.97 -22.44
C GLY A 361 14.94 -26.58 -21.90
N SER A 362 14.61 -27.04 -20.70
CA SER A 362 13.32 -26.72 -20.07
C SER A 362 13.35 -25.40 -19.30
N ALA A 363 12.25 -24.66 -19.28
CA ALA A 363 11.98 -23.59 -18.32
C ALA A 363 10.99 -24.09 -17.26
N GLN A 364 11.34 -23.95 -15.98
CA GLN A 364 10.54 -24.52 -14.89
C GLN A 364 10.54 -23.59 -13.67
N GLY A 365 9.38 -23.11 -13.22
CA GLY A 365 9.34 -22.09 -12.17
C GLY A 365 9.67 -20.72 -12.74
N GLY A 366 8.70 -20.01 -13.33
CA GLY A 366 8.92 -18.65 -13.81
C GLY A 366 9.25 -17.73 -12.64
N ALA A 367 8.40 -17.66 -11.62
CA ALA A 367 8.80 -17.11 -10.33
C ALA A 367 9.59 -18.15 -9.49
N ILE A 368 9.01 -19.28 -9.09
CA ILE A 368 9.59 -20.18 -8.07
C ILE A 368 9.80 -21.61 -8.58
N PHE A 369 10.99 -22.19 -8.34
CA PHE A 369 11.29 -23.62 -8.50
C PHE A 369 11.70 -24.26 -7.17
N GLY A 370 10.99 -25.29 -6.70
CA GLY A 370 11.35 -26.09 -5.53
C GLY A 370 11.80 -27.50 -5.89
N ALA A 371 12.98 -27.93 -5.45
CA ALA A 371 13.65 -29.18 -5.88
C ALA A 371 13.66 -30.33 -4.85
N ALA A 372 13.79 -29.99 -3.56
CA ALA A 372 13.74 -30.88 -2.40
C ALA A 372 13.60 -30.15 -1.04
N GLY A 373 13.40 -28.83 -1.04
CA GLY A 373 13.35 -28.00 0.18
C GLY A 373 11.94 -27.74 0.71
N THR A 374 11.79 -26.65 1.47
CA THR A 374 10.48 -26.12 1.92
C THR A 374 10.20 -24.77 1.25
N VAL A 375 8.96 -24.56 0.80
CA VAL A 375 8.48 -23.26 0.29
C VAL A 375 7.14 -22.93 0.92
N ASP A 376 7.12 -21.96 1.82
CA ASP A 376 5.88 -21.46 2.43
C ASP A 376 5.58 -20.05 1.91
N ILE A 377 4.38 -19.84 1.35
CA ILE A 377 3.95 -18.59 0.73
C ILE A 377 2.63 -18.14 1.38
N SER A 378 2.63 -16.94 1.96
CA SER A 378 1.45 -16.30 2.55
C SER A 378 1.23 -14.87 2.02
N SER A 379 -0.04 -14.44 2.00
CA SER A 379 -0.44 -13.02 1.79
C SER A 379 0.05 -12.36 0.48
N SER A 380 0.49 -13.15 -0.50
CA SER A 380 1.36 -12.69 -1.60
C SER A 380 0.74 -12.82 -3.00
N THR A 381 1.15 -11.93 -3.91
CA THR A 381 0.78 -12.01 -5.33
C THR A 381 1.93 -12.63 -6.14
N LEU A 382 1.67 -13.65 -6.95
CA LEU A 382 2.58 -14.18 -7.97
C LEU A 382 1.95 -13.90 -9.34
N SER A 383 2.44 -12.88 -10.05
CA SER A 383 1.80 -12.36 -11.25
C SER A 383 2.70 -12.33 -12.47
N ASN A 384 2.08 -12.44 -13.65
CA ASN A 384 2.67 -12.20 -14.98
C ASN A 384 4.00 -12.95 -15.27
N SER A 385 4.36 -13.94 -14.46
CA SER A 385 5.65 -14.61 -14.54
C SER A 385 5.58 -15.70 -15.61
N THR A 386 6.70 -15.92 -16.30
CA THR A 386 6.74 -16.64 -17.57
C THR A 386 7.75 -17.79 -17.53
N ALA A 387 7.43 -18.93 -18.15
CA ALA A 387 8.35 -20.06 -18.29
C ALA A 387 8.27 -20.66 -19.71
N ASP A 388 9.26 -20.28 -20.54
CA ASP A 388 9.36 -20.62 -21.97
C ASP A 388 10.43 -21.69 -22.21
N GLY A 389 10.03 -22.88 -22.64
CA GLY A 389 10.97 -23.94 -23.05
C GLY A 389 11.81 -23.51 -24.25
N GLY A 390 13.07 -23.91 -24.30
CA GLY A 390 13.95 -23.63 -25.44
C GLY A 390 13.62 -24.47 -26.67
N ASP A 391 13.82 -23.93 -27.86
CA ASP A 391 13.52 -24.62 -29.11
C ASP A 391 14.42 -25.84 -29.38
N GLY A 392 13.89 -26.83 -30.07
CA GLY A 392 14.66 -27.95 -30.62
C GLY A 392 15.58 -27.50 -31.76
N GLY A 393 16.83 -27.94 -31.72
CA GLY A 393 17.80 -27.70 -32.77
C GLY A 393 17.46 -28.44 -34.07
N ALA A 394 17.77 -27.83 -35.21
CA ALA A 394 17.51 -28.43 -36.51
C ALA A 394 18.38 -29.68 -36.78
N GLY A 395 17.83 -30.65 -37.51
CA GLY A 395 18.59 -31.80 -38.01
C GLY A 395 19.58 -31.39 -39.10
N GLY A 396 20.75 -32.03 -39.12
CA GLY A 396 21.77 -31.79 -40.13
C GLY A 396 21.35 -32.28 -41.52
N ASP A 397 21.79 -31.58 -42.56
CA ASP A 397 21.56 -32.00 -43.95
C ASP A 397 22.35 -33.27 -44.30
N GLY A 398 21.77 -34.10 -45.16
CA GLY A 398 22.46 -35.22 -45.78
C GLY A 398 23.49 -34.76 -46.82
N GLY A 399 24.65 -35.41 -46.82
CA GLY A 399 25.71 -35.16 -47.81
C GLY A 399 25.29 -35.53 -49.23
N THR A 400 25.83 -34.82 -50.21
CA THR A 400 25.66 -35.13 -51.64
C THR A 400 26.48 -36.36 -52.05
N GLY A 401 26.13 -37.03 -53.16
CA GLY A 401 26.92 -38.15 -53.68
C GLY A 401 26.30 -38.89 -54.87
N VAL A 402 26.77 -40.12 -55.16
CA VAL A 402 26.12 -40.98 -56.17
C VAL A 402 24.74 -41.46 -55.69
N SER A 403 24.61 -41.68 -54.38
CA SER A 403 23.35 -41.58 -53.65
C SER A 403 23.49 -40.51 -52.58
N GLY A 404 22.39 -39.83 -52.26
CA GLY A 404 22.35 -38.83 -51.20
C GLY A 404 22.32 -39.48 -49.83
N GLY A 405 22.90 -38.81 -48.83
CA GLY A 405 22.65 -39.14 -47.43
C GLY A 405 21.26 -38.65 -47.00
N ASN A 406 20.64 -39.29 -46.01
CA ASN A 406 19.39 -38.77 -45.44
C ASN A 406 19.65 -37.54 -44.56
N GLY A 407 18.68 -36.64 -44.48
CA GLY A 407 18.68 -35.58 -43.48
C GLY A 407 18.44 -36.13 -42.07
N GLY A 408 19.04 -35.50 -41.07
CA GLY A 408 18.84 -35.82 -39.66
C GLY A 408 17.49 -35.35 -39.13
N GLN A 409 16.99 -36.00 -38.09
CA GLN A 409 15.78 -35.56 -37.38
C GLN A 409 16.05 -34.26 -36.60
N GLY A 410 15.06 -33.36 -36.53
CA GLY A 410 15.09 -32.19 -35.65
C GLY A 410 14.80 -32.53 -34.19
N GLY A 411 15.43 -31.82 -33.26
CA GLY A 411 15.31 -32.04 -31.82
C GLY A 411 13.96 -31.66 -31.25
N LEU A 412 13.62 -32.19 -30.07
CA LEU A 412 12.37 -31.84 -29.38
C LEU A 412 12.45 -30.44 -28.76
N GLY A 413 11.33 -29.73 -28.76
CA GLY A 413 11.18 -28.52 -27.95
C GLY A 413 11.25 -28.82 -26.44
N GLY A 414 11.81 -27.88 -25.69
CA GLY A 414 11.92 -27.96 -24.23
C GLY A 414 10.56 -27.80 -23.53
N PHE A 415 10.46 -28.25 -22.27
CA PHE A 415 9.24 -28.11 -21.48
C PHE A 415 9.16 -26.73 -20.82
N GLY A 416 7.99 -26.08 -20.88
CA GLY A 416 7.65 -24.89 -20.08
C GLY A 416 6.63 -25.26 -19.01
N HIS A 417 7.04 -25.31 -17.74
CA HIS A 417 6.19 -25.80 -16.65
C HIS A 417 6.20 -24.87 -15.41
N GLY A 418 5.04 -24.61 -14.81
CA GLY A 418 4.93 -23.89 -13.53
C GLY A 418 5.43 -22.44 -13.59
N ALA A 419 4.81 -21.56 -14.38
CA ALA A 419 5.34 -20.20 -14.53
C ALA A 419 5.16 -19.32 -13.27
N GLY A 420 4.15 -19.58 -12.44
CA GLY A 420 4.17 -19.12 -11.05
C GLY A 420 5.12 -19.98 -10.21
N VAL A 421 4.77 -21.24 -10.00
CA VAL A 421 5.44 -22.17 -9.08
C VAL A 421 5.60 -23.55 -9.73
N PHE A 422 6.83 -24.08 -9.77
CA PHE A 422 7.12 -25.47 -10.14
C PHE A 422 7.66 -26.24 -8.93
N ILE A 423 6.94 -27.29 -8.53
CA ILE A 423 7.29 -28.16 -7.40
C ILE A 423 7.73 -29.54 -7.89
N GLN A 424 8.95 -29.91 -7.52
CA GLN A 424 9.48 -31.26 -7.57
C GLN A 424 9.96 -31.64 -6.16
N ASN A 425 9.33 -32.62 -5.53
CA ASN A 425 9.69 -33.19 -4.21
C ASN A 425 9.79 -32.22 -3.00
N ALA A 426 9.54 -30.91 -3.17
CA ALA A 426 9.56 -29.94 -2.08
C ALA A 426 8.26 -29.97 -1.26
N SER A 427 8.34 -29.59 0.02
CA SER A 427 7.18 -29.40 0.89
C SER A 427 6.65 -27.98 0.72
N VAL A 428 5.43 -27.81 0.22
CA VAL A 428 4.91 -26.48 -0.16
C VAL A 428 3.52 -26.17 0.39
N THR A 429 3.40 -25.00 1.00
CA THR A 429 2.17 -24.43 1.55
C THR A 429 1.88 -23.09 0.90
N ILE A 430 0.67 -22.92 0.39
CA ILE A 430 0.18 -21.67 -0.22
C ILE A 430 -1.08 -21.24 0.54
N VAL A 431 -1.06 -20.03 1.10
CA VAL A 431 -2.12 -19.47 1.95
C VAL A 431 -2.39 -18.03 1.54
N GLN A 432 -3.64 -17.62 1.29
CA GLN A 432 -3.96 -16.19 1.02
C GLN A 432 -3.10 -15.58 -0.09
N CYS A 433 -2.92 -16.33 -1.17
CA CYS A 433 -2.15 -15.90 -2.32
C CYS A 433 -3.03 -15.71 -3.54
N THR A 434 -2.68 -14.73 -4.37
CA THR A 434 -3.24 -14.54 -5.70
C THR A 434 -2.19 -14.90 -6.75
N MET A 435 -2.46 -15.91 -7.58
CA MET A 435 -1.59 -16.32 -8.68
C MET A 435 -2.29 -16.03 -10.01
N SER A 436 -1.80 -15.00 -10.73
CA SER A 436 -2.57 -14.43 -11.84
C SER A 436 -1.75 -14.00 -13.06
N GLY A 437 -2.26 -14.27 -14.27
CA GLY A 437 -1.61 -13.88 -15.52
C GLY A 437 -0.30 -14.60 -15.85
N ASN A 438 0.06 -15.67 -15.12
CA ASN A 438 1.33 -16.39 -15.35
C ASN A 438 1.24 -17.26 -16.62
N VAL A 439 2.32 -17.32 -17.41
CA VAL A 439 2.32 -17.91 -18.76
C VAL A 439 3.37 -19.01 -18.91
N VAL A 440 2.95 -20.22 -19.29
CA VAL A 440 3.87 -21.28 -19.76
C VAL A 440 3.80 -21.49 -21.27
N ALA A 441 4.96 -21.65 -21.91
CA ALA A 441 5.06 -22.14 -23.27
C ALA A 441 6.15 -23.22 -23.37
N GLY A 442 5.86 -24.32 -24.06
CA GLY A 442 6.92 -25.22 -24.52
C GLY A 442 7.75 -24.58 -25.64
N GLY A 443 8.97 -25.05 -25.83
CA GLY A 443 9.77 -24.64 -26.99
C GLY A 443 9.25 -25.28 -28.29
N ASP A 444 9.55 -24.66 -29.43
CA ASP A 444 9.18 -25.23 -30.73
C ASP A 444 9.99 -26.48 -31.07
N GLY A 445 9.42 -27.38 -31.87
CA GLY A 445 10.13 -28.54 -32.39
C GLY A 445 11.13 -28.16 -33.50
N GLY A 446 12.34 -28.72 -33.46
CA GLY A 446 13.36 -28.45 -34.47
C GLY A 446 12.99 -28.97 -35.86
N ALA A 447 13.36 -28.25 -36.91
CA ALA A 447 13.14 -28.70 -38.28
C ALA A 447 14.00 -29.93 -38.65
N GLY A 448 13.46 -30.85 -39.45
CA GLY A 448 14.23 -31.96 -40.03
C GLY A 448 15.19 -31.47 -41.12
N GLY A 449 16.41 -32.02 -41.15
CA GLY A 449 17.42 -31.67 -42.15
C GLY A 449 17.04 -32.11 -43.57
N ALA A 450 17.60 -31.46 -44.59
CA ALA A 450 17.30 -31.82 -45.98
C ALA A 450 18.01 -33.13 -46.39
N GLY A 451 17.36 -33.89 -47.28
CA GLY A 451 18.00 -35.02 -47.94
C GLY A 451 19.10 -34.58 -48.90
N GLY A 452 20.22 -35.29 -48.91
CA GLY A 452 21.35 -35.01 -49.80
C GLY A 452 21.00 -35.18 -51.27
N THR A 453 21.45 -34.25 -52.11
CA THR A 453 21.24 -34.32 -53.56
C THR A 453 22.19 -35.33 -54.22
N ALA A 454 21.67 -36.09 -55.17
CA ALA A 454 22.35 -37.21 -55.81
C ALA A 454 22.36 -37.14 -57.33
N ILE A 455 23.28 -37.91 -57.93
CA ILE A 455 23.26 -38.25 -59.36
C ILE A 455 22.31 -39.45 -59.61
N GLY A 456 22.25 -40.38 -58.66
CA GLY A 456 21.26 -41.46 -58.59
C GLY A 456 20.07 -41.08 -57.71
N VAL A 457 19.74 -41.93 -56.73
CA VAL A 457 18.62 -41.68 -55.80
C VAL A 457 19.02 -40.65 -54.74
N GLY A 458 18.21 -39.60 -54.61
CA GLY A 458 18.36 -38.56 -53.59
C GLY A 458 18.07 -39.08 -52.18
N GLY A 459 18.67 -38.44 -51.17
CA GLY A 459 18.41 -38.78 -49.78
C GLY A 459 16.99 -38.42 -49.34
N ASN A 460 16.48 -39.11 -48.33
CA ASN A 460 15.22 -38.72 -47.69
C ASN A 460 15.44 -37.50 -46.77
N GLY A 461 14.44 -36.63 -46.67
CA GLY A 461 14.41 -35.58 -45.66
C GLY A 461 14.21 -36.14 -44.24
N GLY A 462 14.79 -35.46 -43.25
CA GLY A 462 14.67 -35.83 -41.84
C GLY A 462 13.30 -35.54 -41.26
N LEU A 463 12.95 -36.21 -40.16
CA LEU A 463 11.71 -35.95 -39.43
C LEU A 463 11.79 -34.62 -38.66
N GLY A 464 10.67 -33.92 -38.55
CA GLY A 464 10.54 -32.79 -37.62
C GLY A 464 10.55 -33.24 -36.15
N GLY A 465 11.03 -32.36 -35.28
CA GLY A 465 11.01 -32.52 -33.83
C GLY A 465 9.62 -32.29 -33.24
N GLY A 466 9.30 -33.00 -32.16
CA GLY A 466 8.05 -32.78 -31.42
C GLY A 466 8.08 -31.46 -30.64
N ALA A 467 6.91 -30.85 -30.50
CA ALA A 467 6.69 -29.61 -29.76
C ALA A 467 6.87 -29.80 -28.24
N GLY A 468 7.35 -28.77 -27.54
CA GLY A 468 7.47 -28.77 -26.09
C GLY A 468 6.13 -28.90 -25.34
N GLN A 469 6.17 -29.42 -24.11
CA GLN A 469 5.00 -29.50 -23.23
C GLN A 469 4.84 -28.19 -22.46
N SER A 470 3.58 -27.79 -22.26
CA SER A 470 3.19 -26.48 -21.69
C SER A 470 2.14 -26.72 -20.62
N ARG A 471 2.51 -26.67 -19.34
CA ARG A 471 1.68 -27.20 -18.23
C ARG A 471 1.84 -26.43 -16.93
N GLY A 472 0.76 -26.18 -16.20
CA GLY A 472 0.84 -25.43 -14.94
C GLY A 472 1.22 -23.98 -15.20
N GLY A 473 0.29 -23.17 -15.70
CA GLY A 473 0.52 -21.73 -15.93
C GLY A 473 0.88 -21.04 -14.61
N ALA A 474 0.02 -21.12 -13.60
CA ALA A 474 0.42 -20.80 -12.23
C ALA A 474 1.22 -21.96 -11.61
N ILE A 475 0.65 -23.16 -11.44
CA ILE A 475 1.25 -24.20 -10.58
C ILE A 475 1.50 -25.53 -11.32
N TYR A 476 2.71 -26.08 -11.20
CA TYR A 476 3.04 -27.47 -11.60
C TYR A 476 3.52 -28.28 -10.39
N VAL A 477 2.97 -29.48 -10.19
CA VAL A 477 3.24 -30.35 -9.02
C VAL A 477 3.78 -31.72 -9.45
N ARG A 478 4.85 -32.19 -8.79
CA ARG A 478 5.44 -33.51 -9.01
C ARG A 478 6.16 -34.03 -7.76
N GLY A 479 6.07 -35.34 -7.50
CA GLY A 479 6.79 -36.04 -6.44
C GLY A 479 6.18 -35.89 -5.04
N THR A 480 5.80 -34.67 -4.66
CA THR A 480 5.15 -34.34 -3.39
C THR A 480 3.84 -33.60 -3.62
N SER A 481 2.88 -33.83 -2.73
CA SER A 481 1.60 -33.10 -2.72
C SER A 481 1.77 -31.67 -2.20
N VAL A 482 0.96 -30.75 -2.71
CA VAL A 482 0.94 -29.33 -2.30
C VAL A 482 -0.36 -29.01 -1.57
N SER A 483 -0.31 -28.06 -0.63
CA SER A 483 -1.49 -27.50 0.04
C SER A 483 -1.74 -26.07 -0.43
N ILE A 484 -2.94 -25.78 -0.92
CA ILE A 484 -3.39 -24.46 -1.38
C ILE A 484 -4.65 -24.10 -0.60
N THR A 485 -4.66 -22.93 0.03
CA THR A 485 -5.74 -22.56 0.97
C THR A 485 -6.10 -21.09 0.89
N ASN A 486 -7.40 -20.75 0.96
CA ASN A 486 -7.87 -19.36 0.94
C ASN A 486 -7.21 -18.55 -0.19
N SER A 487 -7.13 -19.08 -1.42
CA SER A 487 -6.26 -18.53 -2.49
C SER A 487 -6.98 -18.43 -3.84
N THR A 488 -6.51 -17.57 -4.73
CA THR A 488 -7.10 -17.35 -6.06
C THR A 488 -6.07 -17.64 -7.14
N VAL A 489 -6.37 -18.57 -8.05
CA VAL A 489 -5.51 -19.00 -9.16
C VAL A 489 -6.24 -18.73 -10.49
N ALA A 490 -6.08 -17.54 -11.05
CA ALA A 490 -6.93 -17.05 -12.15
C ALA A 490 -6.17 -16.45 -13.33
N ALA A 491 -6.77 -16.41 -14.52
CA ALA A 491 -6.21 -15.77 -15.72
C ALA A 491 -4.82 -16.27 -16.18
N ASN A 492 -4.35 -17.42 -15.69
CA ASN A 492 -3.05 -17.99 -16.08
C ASN A 492 -3.18 -18.74 -17.40
N THR A 493 -2.11 -18.78 -18.21
CA THR A 493 -2.14 -19.31 -19.58
C THR A 493 -1.10 -20.41 -19.80
N ALA A 494 -1.48 -21.43 -20.57
CA ALA A 494 -0.59 -22.45 -21.10
C ALA A 494 -0.70 -22.49 -22.63
N THR A 495 0.33 -22.02 -23.33
CA THR A 495 0.36 -21.83 -24.78
C THR A 495 0.91 -23.07 -25.47
N THR A 496 0.22 -23.61 -26.48
CA THR A 496 0.71 -24.78 -27.24
C THR A 496 1.88 -24.41 -28.16
N ALA A 497 3.03 -25.05 -27.94
CA ALA A 497 4.20 -24.98 -28.81
C ALA A 497 3.95 -25.63 -30.19
N THR A 498 4.72 -25.23 -31.21
CA THR A 498 4.57 -25.73 -32.59
C THR A 498 5.48 -26.93 -32.89
N PRO A 499 5.03 -27.92 -33.70
CA PRO A 499 5.88 -29.03 -34.12
C PRO A 499 6.83 -28.62 -35.25
N GLY A 500 8.05 -29.15 -35.23
CA GLY A 500 9.04 -28.91 -36.26
C GLY A 500 8.60 -29.43 -37.63
N ALA A 501 8.95 -28.68 -38.67
CA ALA A 501 8.70 -29.08 -40.05
C ALA A 501 9.55 -30.29 -40.47
N GLY A 502 9.02 -31.14 -41.34
CA GLY A 502 9.77 -32.22 -41.98
C GLY A 502 10.73 -31.69 -43.04
N GLY A 503 11.91 -32.33 -43.14
CA GLY A 503 12.95 -31.92 -44.09
C GLY A 503 12.60 -32.19 -45.55
N ALA A 504 13.14 -31.37 -46.45
CA ALA A 504 12.97 -31.53 -47.90
C ALA A 504 13.65 -32.81 -48.42
N SER A 505 13.13 -33.38 -49.50
CA SER A 505 13.77 -34.49 -50.21
C SER A 505 15.03 -34.04 -50.97
N GLY A 506 16.01 -34.92 -51.07
CA GLY A 506 17.18 -34.72 -51.92
C GLY A 506 16.85 -34.82 -53.40
N GLY A 507 17.48 -33.96 -54.22
CA GLY A 507 17.45 -34.07 -55.67
C GLY A 507 17.90 -35.45 -56.13
N GLY A 508 17.20 -36.05 -57.09
CA GLY A 508 17.37 -37.46 -57.46
C GLY A 508 16.25 -38.40 -56.97
N GLY A 509 15.27 -37.89 -56.21
CA GLY A 509 14.00 -38.61 -55.95
C GLY A 509 13.92 -39.34 -54.61
N GLY A 510 14.43 -38.74 -53.54
CA GLY A 510 14.10 -39.17 -52.17
C GLY A 510 12.69 -38.70 -51.74
N SER A 511 12.22 -39.17 -50.60
CA SER A 511 10.99 -38.69 -49.94
C SER A 511 11.27 -37.49 -49.03
N GLY A 512 10.29 -36.59 -48.86
CA GLY A 512 10.33 -35.60 -47.78
C GLY A 512 10.07 -36.26 -46.42
N GLY A 513 10.54 -35.64 -45.34
CA GLY A 513 10.21 -36.04 -43.98
C GLY A 513 8.81 -35.58 -43.56
N SER A 514 8.23 -36.22 -42.54
CA SER A 514 7.03 -35.70 -41.87
C SER A 514 7.40 -34.64 -40.84
N GLY A 515 6.46 -33.75 -40.52
CA GLY A 515 6.58 -32.90 -39.33
C GLY A 515 6.56 -33.71 -38.03
N GLY A 516 6.89 -33.04 -36.92
CA GLY A 516 6.87 -33.62 -35.58
C GLY A 516 5.47 -33.76 -34.97
N ALA A 517 5.42 -34.27 -33.74
CA ALA A 517 4.19 -34.36 -32.96
C ALA A 517 3.86 -33.06 -32.23
N ALA A 518 2.57 -32.72 -32.13
CA ALA A 518 2.09 -31.62 -31.29
C ALA A 518 1.88 -32.08 -29.83
N SER A 519 2.08 -31.15 -28.90
CA SER A 519 1.86 -31.34 -27.46
C SER A 519 0.71 -30.42 -27.01
N PRO A 520 -0.40 -30.95 -26.48
CA PRO A 520 -1.44 -30.10 -25.92
C PRO A 520 -0.96 -29.39 -24.65
N SER A 521 -1.46 -28.18 -24.43
CA SER A 521 -1.31 -27.46 -23.17
C SER A 521 -2.42 -27.81 -22.19
N LEU A 522 -2.07 -27.97 -20.91
CA LEU A 522 -2.91 -28.58 -19.87
C LEU A 522 -2.78 -27.84 -18.53
N GLY A 523 -3.86 -27.70 -17.77
CA GLY A 523 -3.83 -27.22 -16.38
C GLY A 523 -3.13 -25.87 -16.24
N ALA A 524 -3.61 -24.83 -16.92
CA ALA A 524 -3.04 -23.49 -16.85
C ALA A 524 -3.19 -22.84 -15.46
N GLY A 525 -4.26 -23.12 -14.70
CA GLY A 525 -4.28 -22.84 -13.27
C GLY A 525 -3.29 -23.74 -12.53
N ALA A 526 -3.61 -25.04 -12.43
CA ALA A 526 -2.72 -26.03 -11.81
C ALA A 526 -2.63 -27.36 -12.58
N PHE A 527 -1.46 -28.00 -12.53
CA PHE A 527 -1.18 -29.31 -13.13
C PHE A 527 -0.48 -30.26 -12.14
N GLU A 528 -0.95 -31.49 -11.98
CA GLU A 528 -0.28 -32.56 -11.22
C GLU A 528 0.23 -33.71 -12.10
N ASP A 529 1.51 -34.05 -11.95
CA ASP A 529 2.16 -35.17 -12.62
C ASP A 529 1.88 -36.50 -11.89
N ASN A 530 0.72 -37.07 -12.23
CA ASN A 530 0.18 -38.36 -11.73
C ASN A 530 1.18 -39.53 -11.65
N SER A 531 2.35 -39.44 -12.30
CA SER A 531 3.41 -40.46 -12.20
C SER A 531 3.96 -40.67 -10.78
N SER A 532 3.71 -39.72 -9.86
CA SER A 532 4.14 -39.79 -8.46
C SER A 532 3.11 -40.28 -7.44
N GLY A 533 1.80 -40.19 -7.74
CA GLY A 533 0.76 -40.28 -6.71
C GLY A 533 0.78 -39.10 -5.74
N ALA A 534 1.18 -37.92 -6.23
CA ALA A 534 1.02 -36.66 -5.52
C ALA A 534 -0.43 -36.15 -5.69
N ALA A 535 -0.76 -35.02 -5.07
CA ALA A 535 -2.02 -34.33 -5.29
C ALA A 535 -1.86 -32.83 -5.07
N ILE A 536 -2.63 -32.04 -5.82
CA ILE A 536 -2.99 -30.69 -5.41
C ILE A 536 -4.11 -30.85 -4.37
N ASN A 537 -3.95 -30.29 -3.18
CA ASN A 537 -4.99 -30.26 -2.15
C ASN A 537 -5.39 -28.81 -1.96
N ALA A 538 -6.57 -28.45 -2.45
CA ALA A 538 -7.13 -27.12 -2.40
C ALA A 538 -8.24 -27.06 -1.33
N GLU A 539 -8.26 -26.00 -0.54
CA GLU A 539 -9.39 -25.67 0.34
C GLU A 539 -9.73 -24.17 0.24
N SER A 540 -11.01 -23.81 0.16
CA SER A 540 -11.43 -22.40 0.08
C SER A 540 -10.72 -21.60 -1.03
N THR A 541 -10.53 -22.23 -2.20
CA THR A 541 -9.64 -21.73 -3.28
C THR A 541 -10.40 -21.61 -4.61
N ILE A 542 -10.12 -20.56 -5.39
CA ILE A 542 -10.67 -20.35 -6.73
C ILE A 542 -9.67 -20.79 -7.79
N PHE A 543 -10.15 -21.54 -8.79
CA PHE A 543 -9.54 -21.70 -10.11
C PHE A 543 -10.57 -21.30 -11.17
N ALA A 544 -10.29 -20.25 -11.95
CA ALA A 544 -11.18 -19.71 -13.00
C ALA A 544 -10.40 -18.83 -14.00
N ASP A 545 -10.99 -18.43 -15.13
CA ASP A 545 -10.37 -17.57 -16.17
C ASP A 545 -9.08 -18.11 -16.81
N ASN A 546 -8.59 -19.30 -16.42
CA ASN A 546 -7.33 -19.83 -16.93
C ASN A 546 -7.50 -20.35 -18.39
N SER A 547 -6.39 -20.42 -19.15
CA SER A 547 -6.43 -20.70 -20.59
C SER A 547 -5.45 -21.81 -21.02
N ALA A 548 -5.98 -22.93 -21.51
CA ALA A 548 -5.22 -24.07 -22.03
C ALA A 548 -6.03 -24.83 -23.10
N SER A 549 -5.37 -25.68 -23.89
CA SER A 549 -6.03 -26.47 -24.94
C SER A 549 -6.96 -27.57 -24.41
N SER A 550 -6.78 -28.00 -23.15
CA SER A 550 -7.67 -28.89 -22.41
C SER A 550 -7.48 -28.67 -20.91
N ASN A 551 -8.54 -28.87 -20.12
CA ASN A 551 -8.53 -28.78 -18.65
C ASN A 551 -7.83 -27.50 -18.13
N PRO A 552 -8.30 -26.29 -18.49
CA PRO A 552 -7.56 -25.06 -18.24
C PRO A 552 -7.35 -24.71 -16.77
N ASP A 553 -8.32 -24.89 -15.88
CA ASP A 553 -8.14 -24.52 -14.46
C ASP A 553 -7.31 -25.53 -13.68
N ALA A 554 -7.57 -26.82 -13.87
CA ALA A 554 -6.90 -27.89 -13.16
C ALA A 554 -6.84 -29.16 -14.01
N ASP A 555 -5.67 -29.81 -14.02
CA ASP A 555 -5.45 -31.14 -14.58
C ASP A 555 -4.59 -32.02 -13.66
N GLY A 556 -4.80 -33.34 -13.72
CA GLY A 556 -4.20 -34.31 -12.81
C GLY A 556 -4.96 -34.52 -11.50
N THR A 557 -4.30 -35.01 -10.45
CA THR A 557 -4.97 -35.33 -9.17
C THR A 557 -5.21 -34.07 -8.33
N LEU A 558 -6.45 -33.55 -8.37
CA LEU A 558 -6.95 -32.48 -7.52
C LEU A 558 -7.91 -33.03 -6.45
N ASN A 559 -7.58 -32.81 -5.17
CA ASN A 559 -8.52 -32.85 -4.06
C ASN A 559 -8.95 -31.41 -3.76
N ALA A 560 -10.24 -31.14 -3.65
CA ALA A 560 -10.75 -29.78 -3.43
C ALA A 560 -11.88 -29.80 -2.41
N ASP A 561 -11.82 -28.95 -1.38
CA ASP A 561 -12.95 -28.69 -0.49
C ASP A 561 -13.35 -27.22 -0.53
N SER A 562 -14.64 -26.95 -0.69
CA SER A 562 -15.21 -25.60 -0.69
C SER A 562 -14.49 -24.65 -1.68
N CYS A 563 -14.17 -25.16 -2.87
CA CYS A 563 -13.47 -24.43 -3.94
C CYS A 563 -14.40 -24.05 -5.11
N VAL A 564 -14.02 -23.04 -5.90
CA VAL A 564 -14.61 -22.79 -7.23
C VAL A 564 -13.67 -23.33 -8.29
N ILE A 565 -14.21 -24.08 -9.25
CA ILE A 565 -13.49 -24.57 -10.44
C ILE A 565 -14.40 -24.32 -11.65
N GLU A 566 -14.05 -23.33 -12.47
CA GLU A 566 -14.88 -22.91 -13.61
C GLU A 566 -14.84 -23.95 -14.75
N ASN A 567 -13.64 -24.28 -15.22
CA ASN A 567 -13.34 -25.06 -16.41
C ASN A 567 -12.17 -26.04 -16.16
N GLY A 568 -12.41 -27.18 -15.52
CA GLY A 568 -11.33 -28.13 -15.19
C GLY A 568 -11.79 -29.57 -14.97
N VAL A 569 -10.87 -30.41 -14.48
CA VAL A 569 -11.22 -31.75 -13.99
C VAL A 569 -12.16 -31.67 -12.78
N SER A 570 -13.10 -32.62 -12.67
CA SER A 570 -13.86 -32.79 -11.42
C SER A 570 -12.93 -33.26 -10.30
N PRO A 571 -13.00 -32.69 -9.09
CA PRO A 571 -12.16 -33.11 -7.96
C PRO A 571 -12.29 -34.61 -7.65
N ALA A 572 -11.16 -35.23 -7.32
CA ALA A 572 -11.07 -36.63 -6.92
C ALA A 572 -11.67 -36.88 -5.51
N SER A 573 -11.67 -35.86 -4.65
CA SER A 573 -12.31 -35.88 -3.32
C SER A 573 -12.57 -34.48 -2.77
N GLY A 574 -13.36 -34.42 -1.68
CA GLY A 574 -13.75 -33.21 -0.94
C GLY A 574 -15.22 -32.81 -1.13
N ALA A 575 -15.68 -31.80 -0.38
CA ALA A 575 -17.07 -31.31 -0.36
C ALA A 575 -17.16 -29.82 -0.75
N GLY A 576 -18.34 -29.19 -0.62
CA GLY A 576 -18.54 -27.74 -0.76
C GLY A 576 -18.35 -27.12 -2.16
N ASN A 577 -17.70 -27.80 -3.11
CA ASN A 577 -17.22 -27.20 -4.34
C ASN A 577 -18.33 -26.70 -5.29
N VAL A 578 -18.06 -25.54 -5.90
CA VAL A 578 -18.78 -25.00 -7.06
C VAL A 578 -18.01 -25.38 -8.33
N ILE A 579 -18.67 -26.07 -9.25
CA ILE A 579 -18.06 -26.57 -10.50
C ILE A 579 -18.85 -26.02 -11.70
N GLY A 580 -18.16 -25.57 -12.76
CA GLY A 580 -18.82 -25.16 -14.00
C GLY A 580 -19.56 -23.83 -13.90
N THR A 581 -19.11 -22.92 -13.03
CA THR A 581 -19.72 -21.60 -12.80
C THR A 581 -18.62 -20.55 -12.63
N ASP A 582 -18.78 -19.44 -13.34
CA ASP A 582 -17.95 -18.24 -13.25
C ASP A 582 -18.04 -17.60 -11.84
N PRO A 583 -16.92 -17.41 -11.11
CA PRO A 583 -16.89 -16.68 -9.85
C PRO A 583 -17.03 -15.15 -9.98
N ALA A 584 -17.14 -14.59 -11.18
CA ALA A 584 -17.27 -13.16 -11.46
C ALA A 584 -16.16 -12.33 -10.77
N LEU A 585 -14.91 -12.62 -11.14
CA LEU A 585 -13.73 -11.92 -10.62
C LEU A 585 -13.62 -10.50 -11.20
N GLY A 586 -13.26 -9.55 -10.36
CA GLY A 586 -12.71 -8.27 -10.80
C GLY A 586 -11.29 -8.42 -11.35
N SER A 587 -10.79 -7.40 -12.04
CA SER A 587 -9.39 -7.34 -12.49
C SER A 587 -8.40 -7.42 -11.32
N LEU A 588 -7.23 -8.02 -11.55
CA LEU A 588 -6.12 -8.00 -10.59
C LEU A 588 -5.70 -6.54 -10.32
N GLN A 589 -5.90 -6.07 -9.09
CA GLN A 589 -5.60 -4.67 -8.73
C GLN A 589 -5.37 -4.47 -7.22
N ASN A 590 -5.02 -3.22 -6.86
CA ASN A 590 -4.80 -2.80 -5.48
C ASN A 590 -6.15 -2.57 -4.77
N ASN A 591 -6.83 -3.64 -4.33
CA ASN A 591 -8.09 -3.55 -3.59
C ASN A 591 -7.91 -3.10 -2.11
N SER A 592 -7.11 -2.06 -1.88
CA SER A 592 -6.72 -1.49 -0.57
C SER A 592 -5.89 -2.38 0.37
N GLY A 593 -5.32 -3.49 -0.12
CA GLY A 593 -4.32 -4.30 0.61
C GLY A 593 -2.86 -3.97 0.25
N PRO A 594 -1.87 -4.60 0.92
CA PRO A 594 -0.45 -4.45 0.61
C PRO A 594 -0.02 -5.19 -0.67
N THR A 595 -0.82 -6.16 -1.12
CA THR A 595 -0.59 -6.97 -2.33
C THR A 595 -1.85 -7.02 -3.20
N GLN A 596 -1.70 -7.32 -4.49
CA GLN A 596 -2.81 -7.30 -5.44
C GLN A 596 -3.69 -8.56 -5.33
N THR A 597 -4.99 -8.33 -5.48
CA THR A 597 -6.05 -9.36 -5.42
C THR A 597 -7.00 -9.22 -6.59
N HIS A 598 -7.73 -10.29 -6.90
CA HIS A 598 -9.01 -10.19 -7.58
C HIS A 598 -10.10 -9.94 -6.53
N SER A 599 -10.94 -8.93 -6.71
CA SER A 599 -12.19 -8.81 -5.96
C SER A 599 -13.22 -9.81 -6.51
N ILE A 600 -14.29 -10.08 -5.76
CA ILE A 600 -15.46 -10.84 -6.24
C ILE A 600 -16.69 -9.92 -6.28
N ALA A 601 -17.57 -10.13 -7.27
CA ALA A 601 -18.83 -9.40 -7.36
C ALA A 601 -19.81 -9.80 -6.24
N SER A 602 -20.76 -8.91 -5.88
CA SER A 602 -21.81 -9.20 -4.87
C SER A 602 -22.86 -10.24 -5.29
N THR A 603 -22.69 -10.87 -6.45
CA THR A 603 -23.46 -12.03 -6.94
C THR A 603 -22.60 -13.26 -7.22
N SER A 604 -21.31 -13.22 -6.85
CA SER A 604 -20.35 -14.30 -7.06
C SER A 604 -20.79 -15.62 -6.41
N ALA A 605 -20.57 -16.73 -7.12
CA ALA A 605 -20.73 -18.08 -6.57
C ALA A 605 -19.64 -18.44 -5.53
N ALA A 606 -18.60 -17.62 -5.36
CA ALA A 606 -17.61 -17.75 -4.30
C ALA A 606 -18.08 -17.20 -2.94
N ARG A 607 -19.07 -16.29 -2.93
CA ARG A 607 -19.45 -15.56 -1.71
C ARG A 607 -20.19 -16.44 -0.71
N ASP A 608 -19.85 -16.31 0.57
CA ASP A 608 -20.40 -17.06 1.72
C ASP A 608 -20.23 -18.61 1.62
N ALA A 609 -19.45 -19.11 0.66
CA ALA A 609 -19.39 -20.52 0.26
C ALA A 609 -18.08 -21.24 0.63
N GLY A 610 -17.11 -20.52 1.22
CA GLY A 610 -15.79 -21.02 1.57
C GLY A 610 -15.64 -21.50 3.01
N SER A 611 -14.40 -21.85 3.35
CA SER A 611 -13.98 -22.22 4.70
C SER A 611 -12.76 -21.40 5.14
N ASN A 612 -12.45 -21.41 6.44
CA ASN A 612 -11.27 -20.76 7.02
C ASN A 612 -10.52 -21.74 7.95
N PRO A 613 -9.84 -22.77 7.39
CA PRO A 613 -9.29 -23.89 8.16
C PRO A 613 -8.14 -23.48 9.10
N GLN A 614 -7.37 -22.44 8.77
CA GLN A 614 -6.32 -21.92 9.65
C GLN A 614 -6.81 -20.87 10.66
N VAL A 615 -8.11 -20.53 10.69
CA VAL A 615 -8.70 -19.52 11.58
C VAL A 615 -8.02 -18.14 11.43
N LEU A 616 -7.77 -17.77 10.17
CA LEU A 616 -7.14 -16.53 9.75
C LEU A 616 -8.03 -15.35 10.14
N SER A 617 -7.44 -14.28 10.69
CA SER A 617 -8.20 -13.11 11.18
C SER A 617 -8.55 -12.12 10.07
N PHE A 618 -7.76 -12.08 9.00
CA PHE A 618 -7.87 -11.17 7.87
C PHE A 618 -7.71 -11.93 6.56
N ASP A 619 -8.18 -11.37 5.44
CA ASP A 619 -7.91 -11.90 4.08
C ASP A 619 -6.50 -11.50 3.57
N GLN A 620 -6.18 -11.75 2.29
CA GLN A 620 -4.88 -11.38 1.72
C GLN A 620 -4.53 -9.88 1.88
N ARG A 621 -5.54 -9.00 2.00
CA ARG A 621 -5.33 -7.55 2.20
C ARG A 621 -4.89 -7.20 3.63
N GLY A 622 -4.94 -8.14 4.56
CA GLY A 622 -4.41 -7.98 5.90
C GLY A 622 -5.25 -7.08 6.82
N ALA A 623 -4.57 -6.44 7.78
CA ALA A 623 -5.22 -5.80 8.93
C ALA A 623 -6.23 -4.71 8.53
N GLY A 624 -7.51 -4.97 8.81
CA GLY A 624 -8.65 -4.10 8.43
C GLY A 624 -9.67 -4.81 7.54
N PHE A 625 -9.28 -5.91 6.90
CA PHE A 625 -10.13 -6.72 6.02
C PHE A 625 -10.33 -8.10 6.65
N PRO A 626 -11.35 -8.30 7.51
CA PRO A 626 -11.57 -9.59 8.18
C PRO A 626 -11.78 -10.72 7.17
N ARG A 627 -11.49 -11.97 7.58
CA ARG A 627 -11.74 -13.21 6.81
C ARG A 627 -13.05 -13.91 7.19
N ASN A 628 -13.93 -13.17 7.86
CA ASN A 628 -15.27 -13.51 8.29
C ASN A 628 -15.83 -12.23 8.92
N ASP A 629 -16.74 -11.54 8.23
CA ASP A 629 -17.40 -10.33 8.75
C ASP A 629 -18.63 -10.64 9.62
N GLY A 630 -19.19 -11.84 9.45
CA GLY A 630 -20.41 -12.35 10.08
C GLY A 630 -21.43 -12.93 9.09
N GLY A 631 -21.28 -12.69 7.78
CA GLY A 631 -22.09 -13.30 6.71
C GLY A 631 -21.71 -14.76 6.42
N GLY A 632 -20.43 -14.98 6.14
CA GLY A 632 -19.89 -16.30 5.77
C GLY A 632 -18.36 -16.32 5.80
N VAL A 633 -17.76 -17.14 4.93
CA VAL A 633 -16.37 -16.98 4.48
C VAL A 633 -16.39 -17.13 2.96
N ASP A 634 -15.65 -16.31 2.23
CA ASP A 634 -15.62 -16.39 0.78
C ASP A 634 -14.59 -17.39 0.26
N ILE A 635 -14.89 -18.07 -0.85
CA ILE A 635 -13.88 -18.88 -1.55
C ILE A 635 -12.86 -17.93 -2.18
N GLY A 636 -11.56 -18.19 -2.02
CA GLY A 636 -10.49 -17.40 -2.63
C GLY A 636 -9.63 -16.60 -1.64
N ALA A 637 -8.78 -15.72 -2.18
CA ALA A 637 -7.86 -14.88 -1.39
C ALA A 637 -8.49 -13.59 -0.82
N TYR A 638 -9.69 -13.25 -1.26
CA TYR A 638 -10.40 -12.00 -1.00
C TYR A 638 -11.72 -12.26 -0.28
N GLU A 639 -12.07 -11.40 0.68
CA GLU A 639 -13.35 -11.42 1.40
C GLU A 639 -14.23 -10.21 1.02
N PHE A 640 -15.48 -10.44 0.67
CA PHE A 640 -16.44 -9.40 0.33
C PHE A 640 -17.05 -8.75 1.58
N ASN A 641 -16.24 -7.92 2.24
CA ASN A 641 -16.56 -7.13 3.43
C ASN A 641 -17.56 -5.97 3.17
N GLY A 642 -18.42 -6.07 2.16
CA GLY A 642 -19.31 -5.01 1.68
C GLY A 642 -20.78 -5.35 1.85
N ALA A 643 -21.56 -4.39 2.35
CA ALA A 643 -22.98 -4.36 2.01
C ALA A 643 -23.09 -3.76 0.60
N ALA A 644 -23.59 -4.54 -0.37
CA ALA A 644 -23.77 -4.10 -1.75
C ALA A 644 -24.56 -2.77 -1.82
N LEU A 645 -24.25 -1.91 -2.80
CA LEU A 645 -24.86 -0.58 -2.93
C LEU A 645 -26.40 -0.68 -2.96
N THR A 646 -27.05 -0.21 -1.89
CA THR A 646 -28.52 -0.18 -1.76
C THR A 646 -29.15 1.11 -2.31
N GLY A 647 -28.32 2.04 -2.79
CA GLY A 647 -28.71 3.33 -3.33
C GLY A 647 -27.48 4.22 -3.62
N PRO A 648 -27.71 5.46 -4.09
CA PRO A 648 -26.66 6.48 -4.24
C PRO A 648 -26.05 6.88 -2.88
N PRO A 649 -24.90 7.61 -2.88
CA PRO A 649 -24.44 8.29 -1.68
C PRO A 649 -25.46 9.34 -1.19
N MET A 650 -25.35 9.70 0.09
CA MET A 650 -26.11 10.76 0.74
C MET A 650 -25.24 12.00 0.90
N VAL A 651 -25.58 13.12 0.26
CA VAL A 651 -24.97 14.43 0.56
C VAL A 651 -25.61 14.98 1.83
N SER A 652 -24.80 15.43 2.79
CA SER A 652 -25.24 16.05 4.05
C SER A 652 -24.81 17.50 4.21
N ASP A 653 -23.74 17.93 3.54
CA ASP A 653 -23.36 19.35 3.43
C ASP A 653 -22.76 19.57 2.02
N PRO A 654 -23.26 20.52 1.21
CA PRO A 654 -24.32 21.46 1.52
C PRO A 654 -25.70 20.79 1.61
N ALA A 655 -26.47 21.11 2.65
CA ALA A 655 -27.82 20.55 2.87
C ALA A 655 -28.93 21.25 2.04
N ALA A 656 -28.61 22.39 1.44
CA ALA A 656 -29.45 23.20 0.56
C ALA A 656 -28.55 24.13 -0.27
N VAL A 657 -29.09 24.86 -1.25
CA VAL A 657 -28.33 25.86 -2.02
C VAL A 657 -27.73 26.92 -1.08
N ILE A 658 -26.45 27.22 -1.28
CA ILE A 658 -25.67 28.17 -0.45
C ILE A 658 -24.85 29.13 -1.31
N SER A 659 -24.47 30.27 -0.74
CA SER A 659 -23.51 31.22 -1.32
C SER A 659 -22.36 31.45 -0.35
N VAL A 660 -21.11 31.45 -0.83
CA VAL A 660 -19.90 31.53 0.00
C VAL A 660 -18.80 32.38 -0.64
N ASN A 661 -18.11 33.19 0.17
CA ASN A 661 -16.79 33.73 -0.20
C ASN A 661 -15.71 32.72 0.24
N ALA A 662 -15.43 31.75 -0.63
CA ALA A 662 -14.38 30.75 -0.43
C ALA A 662 -14.02 30.06 -1.75
N ALA A 663 -12.76 30.08 -2.15
CA ALA A 663 -12.28 29.43 -3.38
C ALA A 663 -12.39 27.88 -3.39
N SER A 664 -12.83 27.26 -2.29
CA SER A 664 -13.03 25.82 -2.16
C SER A 664 -14.05 25.50 -1.09
N TYR A 665 -14.85 24.44 -1.28
CA TYR A 665 -15.83 23.95 -0.32
C TYR A 665 -15.61 22.44 -0.06
N ALA A 666 -15.91 21.97 1.15
CA ALA A 666 -15.81 20.57 1.53
C ALA A 666 -17.19 19.91 1.54
N ILE A 667 -17.49 19.12 0.51
CA ILE A 667 -18.76 18.39 0.40
C ILE A 667 -18.71 17.20 1.37
N LEU A 668 -19.64 17.17 2.32
CA LEU A 668 -19.76 16.15 3.35
C LEU A 668 -20.93 15.22 3.05
N GLY A 669 -20.79 13.94 3.39
CA GLY A 669 -21.87 12.99 3.21
C GLY A 669 -21.59 11.59 3.77
N GLY A 670 -22.47 10.67 3.42
CA GLY A 670 -22.37 9.25 3.77
C GLY A 670 -22.55 8.32 2.58
N ALA A 671 -21.77 7.25 2.53
CA ALA A 671 -21.88 6.17 1.55
C ALA A 671 -21.59 4.80 2.22
N PRO A 672 -21.88 3.66 1.56
CA PRO A 672 -21.57 2.35 2.10
C PRO A 672 -20.08 2.17 2.42
N SER A 673 -19.78 1.44 3.49
CA SER A 673 -18.41 1.21 3.93
C SER A 673 -17.57 0.53 2.85
N GLY A 674 -16.34 1.02 2.63
CA GLY A 674 -15.44 0.49 1.61
C GLY A 674 -15.68 1.02 0.19
N SER A 675 -16.71 1.85 -0.06
CA SER A 675 -16.94 2.44 -1.37
C SER A 675 -15.98 3.60 -1.70
N LEU A 676 -15.65 3.76 -2.98
CA LEU A 676 -15.01 4.93 -3.54
C LEU A 676 -16.09 5.95 -3.92
N VAL A 677 -16.14 7.07 -3.21
CA VAL A 677 -17.04 8.19 -3.51
C VAL A 677 -16.35 9.12 -4.51
N ARG A 678 -17.05 9.54 -5.57
CA ARG A 678 -16.56 10.51 -6.57
C ARG A 678 -17.51 11.71 -6.65
N ILE A 679 -16.94 12.88 -6.90
CA ILE A 679 -17.67 14.13 -7.17
C ILE A 679 -17.30 14.60 -8.58
N TYR A 680 -18.32 14.76 -9.42
CA TYR A 680 -18.25 15.30 -10.77
C TYR A 680 -18.73 16.75 -10.78
N VAL A 681 -18.20 17.61 -11.65
CA VAL A 681 -18.88 18.86 -12.02
C VAL A 681 -19.99 18.52 -13.02
N ASP A 682 -21.21 18.99 -12.75
CA ASP A 682 -22.29 19.05 -13.75
C ASP A 682 -22.09 20.36 -14.52
N VAL A 683 -21.61 20.26 -15.77
CA VAL A 683 -21.27 21.44 -16.58
C VAL A 683 -22.51 22.14 -17.14
N ASN A 684 -23.68 21.49 -17.12
CA ASN A 684 -24.87 21.97 -17.84
C ASN A 684 -26.18 22.05 -17.02
N ASP A 685 -26.12 21.74 -15.73
CA ASP A 685 -27.20 21.79 -14.72
C ASP A 685 -28.42 20.93 -15.11
N ASN A 686 -28.15 19.70 -15.57
CA ASN A 686 -29.20 18.74 -15.94
C ASN A 686 -29.44 17.64 -14.89
N GLY A 687 -28.51 17.46 -13.95
CA GLY A 687 -28.62 16.47 -12.87
C GLY A 687 -28.28 15.02 -13.28
N THR A 688 -27.59 14.82 -14.40
CA THR A 688 -27.12 13.52 -14.91
C THR A 688 -25.70 13.62 -15.47
N ILE A 689 -24.91 12.54 -15.39
CA ILE A 689 -23.48 12.59 -15.78
C ILE A 689 -23.30 12.43 -17.31
N ASP A 690 -22.97 13.52 -17.99
CA ASP A 690 -22.70 13.54 -19.44
C ASP A 690 -21.24 13.14 -19.75
N THR A 691 -21.07 11.91 -20.28
CA THR A 691 -19.74 11.32 -20.55
C THR A 691 -18.90 12.15 -21.53
N GLY A 692 -17.87 12.81 -21.02
CA GLY A 692 -16.89 13.57 -21.82
C GLY A 692 -17.09 15.09 -21.79
N THR A 693 -18.14 15.60 -21.14
CA THR A 693 -18.21 17.00 -20.69
C THR A 693 -18.01 17.10 -19.19
N ASP A 694 -18.64 16.20 -18.42
CA ASP A 694 -18.54 16.20 -16.97
C ASP A 694 -17.29 15.44 -16.51
N MET A 695 -16.65 15.94 -15.47
CA MET A 695 -15.34 15.45 -15.00
C MET A 695 -15.30 15.34 -13.48
N VAL A 696 -14.63 14.29 -12.99
CA VAL A 696 -14.33 14.10 -11.57
C VAL A 696 -13.39 15.21 -11.09
N VAL A 697 -13.83 15.96 -10.08
CA VAL A 697 -13.07 17.05 -9.42
C VAL A 697 -12.62 16.68 -8.01
N GLY A 698 -13.17 15.62 -7.42
CA GLY A 698 -12.73 15.09 -6.13
C GLY A 698 -13.19 13.65 -5.94
N GLN A 699 -12.46 12.88 -5.13
CA GLN A 699 -12.83 11.51 -4.78
C GLN A 699 -12.25 11.11 -3.41
N GLN A 700 -12.91 10.17 -2.73
CA GLN A 700 -12.44 9.58 -1.48
C GLN A 700 -12.76 8.09 -1.42
N GLN A 701 -11.73 7.27 -1.23
CA GLN A 701 -11.88 5.87 -0.83
C GLN A 701 -12.31 5.80 0.65
N LEU A 702 -13.47 5.22 0.94
CA LEU A 702 -13.88 4.92 2.31
C LEU A 702 -13.18 3.67 2.83
N VAL A 703 -12.91 3.68 4.14
CA VAL A 703 -12.29 2.56 4.86
C VAL A 703 -13.32 1.54 5.33
N SER A 704 -12.87 0.32 5.61
CA SER A 704 -13.66 -0.72 6.29
C SER A 704 -14.22 -0.20 7.62
N GLY A 705 -15.52 -0.35 7.84
CA GLY A 705 -16.29 0.23 8.95
C GLY A 705 -16.59 1.74 8.87
N GLY A 706 -15.99 2.50 7.95
CA GLY A 706 -16.20 3.94 7.81
C GLY A 706 -17.20 4.29 6.71
N THR A 707 -18.25 5.05 7.06
CA THR A 707 -19.33 5.42 6.12
C THR A 707 -19.38 6.90 5.74
N ALA A 708 -18.56 7.78 6.35
CA ALA A 708 -18.62 9.23 6.13
C ALA A 708 -17.51 9.72 5.19
N PHE A 709 -17.85 10.58 4.23
CA PHE A 709 -16.91 11.25 3.33
C PHE A 709 -16.83 12.77 3.57
N SER A 710 -15.70 13.34 3.17
CA SER A 710 -15.41 14.78 3.17
C SER A 710 -14.47 15.08 2.00
N ILE A 711 -15.03 15.61 0.90
CA ILE A 711 -14.32 15.83 -0.36
C ILE A 711 -14.26 17.33 -0.64
N THR A 712 -13.06 17.90 -0.62
CA THR A 712 -12.83 19.30 -0.96
C THR A 712 -12.80 19.51 -2.47
N VAL A 713 -13.67 20.37 -2.98
CA VAL A 713 -13.70 20.81 -4.38
C VAL A 713 -13.30 22.28 -4.49
N THR A 714 -12.67 22.66 -5.61
CA THR A 714 -12.39 24.06 -5.96
C THR A 714 -13.63 24.68 -6.60
N LEU A 715 -13.95 25.92 -6.27
CA LEU A 715 -15.08 26.65 -6.86
C LEU A 715 -14.60 27.60 -7.97
N VAL A 716 -15.42 27.72 -9.02
CA VAL A 716 -15.32 28.80 -10.01
C VAL A 716 -15.81 30.09 -9.35
N GLN A 717 -14.98 31.13 -9.40
CA GLN A 717 -15.21 32.40 -8.72
C GLN A 717 -16.41 33.17 -9.31
N ASN A 718 -17.25 33.75 -8.45
CA ASN A 718 -18.42 34.57 -8.82
C ASN A 718 -19.41 33.84 -9.76
N ALA A 719 -19.66 32.56 -9.48
CA ALA A 719 -20.46 31.66 -10.30
C ALA A 719 -21.16 30.58 -9.44
N ASP A 720 -22.26 30.06 -9.97
CA ASP A 720 -22.89 28.84 -9.44
C ASP A 720 -22.06 27.60 -9.80
N ASN A 721 -21.78 26.77 -8.80
CA ASN A 721 -21.06 25.51 -8.97
C ASN A 721 -22.01 24.34 -8.67
N ASN A 722 -22.30 23.56 -9.70
CA ASN A 722 -23.16 22.37 -9.64
C ASN A 722 -22.28 21.11 -9.69
N PHE A 723 -22.61 20.13 -8.85
CA PHE A 723 -21.84 18.90 -8.74
C PHE A 723 -22.76 17.68 -8.60
N LEU A 724 -22.33 16.54 -9.12
CA LEU A 724 -22.98 15.24 -8.95
C LEU A 724 -22.07 14.32 -8.13
N ALA A 725 -22.66 13.55 -7.22
CA ALA A 725 -21.93 12.58 -6.40
C ALA A 725 -22.34 11.14 -6.73
N THR A 726 -21.37 10.24 -6.76
CA THR A 726 -21.55 8.78 -6.94
C THR A 726 -20.76 8.02 -5.87
N ALA A 727 -21.12 6.75 -5.67
CA ALA A 727 -20.33 5.80 -4.90
C ALA A 727 -20.16 4.49 -5.68
N ASP A 728 -18.98 3.90 -5.63
CA ASP A 728 -18.59 2.68 -6.33
C ASP A 728 -18.02 1.69 -5.32
N ASP A 729 -18.65 0.52 -5.15
CA ASP A 729 -18.21 -0.51 -4.21
C ASP A 729 -17.27 -1.56 -4.84
N GLY A 730 -16.92 -1.39 -6.12
CA GLY A 730 -16.11 -2.37 -6.87
C GLY A 730 -16.78 -3.74 -7.05
N SER A 731 -18.09 -3.86 -6.76
CA SER A 731 -18.83 -5.14 -6.72
C SER A 731 -20.15 -5.12 -7.50
N SER A 732 -20.75 -3.95 -7.62
CA SER A 732 -22.02 -3.65 -8.29
C SER A 732 -21.89 -2.56 -9.36
N GLY A 733 -20.71 -1.93 -9.44
CA GLY A 733 -20.42 -0.79 -10.31
C GLY A 733 -20.63 0.55 -9.61
N GLU A 734 -20.51 1.63 -10.37
CA GLU A 734 -20.82 2.98 -9.90
C GLU A 734 -22.35 3.15 -9.75
N SER A 735 -22.79 3.62 -8.59
CA SER A 735 -24.20 3.92 -8.32
C SER A 735 -24.70 5.11 -9.14
N VAL A 736 -26.03 5.18 -9.29
CA VAL A 736 -26.72 6.35 -9.85
C VAL A 736 -26.29 7.64 -9.15
N GLU A 737 -26.27 8.73 -9.89
CA GLU A 737 -25.87 10.03 -9.42
C GLU A 737 -26.88 10.63 -8.42
N VAL A 738 -26.36 11.42 -7.47
CA VAL A 738 -27.15 12.33 -6.63
C VAL A 738 -26.66 13.77 -6.83
N ASN A 739 -27.59 14.71 -6.96
CA ASN A 739 -27.25 16.12 -7.10
C ASN A 739 -26.78 16.72 -5.76
N VAL A 740 -25.63 17.39 -5.78
CA VAL A 740 -25.13 18.23 -4.69
C VAL A 740 -25.82 19.60 -4.81
N PRO A 741 -26.50 20.11 -3.77
CA PRO A 741 -27.11 21.43 -3.83
C PRO A 741 -26.10 22.53 -4.22
N THR A 742 -26.49 23.37 -5.20
CA THR A 742 -25.66 24.40 -5.82
C THR A 742 -24.89 25.25 -4.82
N ILE A 743 -23.61 25.46 -5.10
CA ILE A 743 -22.70 26.28 -4.31
C ILE A 743 -22.30 27.51 -5.14
N THR A 744 -22.93 28.66 -4.89
CA THR A 744 -22.50 29.93 -5.48
C THR A 744 -21.21 30.38 -4.80
N GLU A 745 -20.09 30.49 -5.53
CA GLU A 745 -18.98 31.32 -5.06
C GLU A 745 -19.36 32.77 -5.32
N ASP A 746 -19.29 33.61 -4.30
CA ASP A 746 -19.50 35.05 -4.43
C ASP A 746 -18.51 35.79 -3.54
N SER A 747 -17.52 36.39 -4.20
CA SER A 747 -16.46 37.20 -3.59
C SER A 747 -16.54 38.67 -4.03
N ILE A 748 -17.70 39.12 -4.53
CA ILE A 748 -17.96 40.52 -4.90
C ILE A 748 -18.51 41.29 -3.69
N SER A 749 -17.75 42.26 -3.18
CA SER A 749 -18.28 43.20 -2.18
C SER A 749 -19.51 43.96 -2.69
N PRO A 750 -20.61 44.04 -1.91
CA PRO A 750 -21.79 44.81 -2.27
C PRO A 750 -21.48 46.32 -2.25
N ASN A 751 -22.34 47.10 -2.90
CA ASN A 751 -22.19 48.55 -2.94
C ASN A 751 -22.39 49.19 -1.56
N GLY A 752 -21.64 50.27 -1.29
CA GLY A 752 -21.76 51.03 -0.04
C GLY A 752 -23.17 51.61 0.16
N PRO A 753 -23.74 51.60 1.39
CA PRO A 753 -25.05 52.20 1.64
C PRO A 753 -25.08 53.70 1.32
N VAL A 754 -26.12 54.15 0.63
CA VAL A 754 -26.37 55.57 0.40
C VAL A 754 -27.13 56.13 1.60
N VAL A 755 -26.47 56.93 2.43
CA VAL A 755 -27.11 57.66 3.54
C VAL A 755 -27.96 58.81 2.98
N THR A 756 -29.23 58.88 3.38
CA THR A 756 -30.16 59.96 3.02
C THR A 756 -30.70 60.74 4.21
N THR A 757 -30.68 60.15 5.40
CA THR A 757 -30.99 60.80 6.68
C THR A 757 -29.91 60.45 7.70
N PRO A 758 -29.20 61.43 8.28
CA PRO A 758 -29.24 62.86 7.94
C PRO A 758 -28.61 63.15 6.56
N ALA A 759 -29.19 64.08 5.79
CA ALA A 759 -28.66 64.50 4.48
C ALA A 759 -27.48 65.50 4.60
N SER A 760 -27.27 66.06 5.80
CA SER A 760 -26.23 67.00 6.18
C SER A 760 -26.16 67.02 7.70
N ALA A 761 -25.02 67.42 8.28
CA ALA A 761 -24.86 67.48 9.74
C ALA A 761 -26.01 68.25 10.42
N THR A 762 -26.51 67.71 11.54
CA THR A 762 -27.77 68.16 12.16
C THR A 762 -27.72 68.15 13.68
N ASN A 763 -28.57 68.97 14.31
CA ASN A 763 -28.81 68.95 15.75
C ASN A 763 -30.13 68.23 16.05
N THR A 764 -30.23 67.63 17.24
CA THR A 764 -31.47 67.00 17.75
C THR A 764 -31.56 67.13 19.28
N THR A 765 -32.75 66.94 19.84
CA THR A 765 -33.02 66.83 21.28
C THR A 765 -33.60 65.46 21.65
N GLY A 766 -33.37 64.45 20.81
CA GLY A 766 -33.82 63.07 21.01
C GLY A 766 -32.63 62.17 21.37
N THR A 767 -32.84 61.22 22.28
CA THR A 767 -31.83 60.25 22.74
C THR A 767 -31.42 59.21 21.68
N SER A 768 -32.02 59.27 20.50
CA SER A 768 -31.67 58.45 19.33
C SER A 768 -32.04 59.17 18.04
N PHE A 769 -31.45 58.74 16.92
CA PHE A 769 -31.70 59.29 15.59
C PHE A 769 -31.91 58.16 14.56
N ALA A 770 -32.92 58.32 13.70
CA ALA A 770 -33.17 57.39 12.59
C ALA A 770 -32.20 57.66 11.43
N ILE A 771 -31.05 56.99 11.45
CA ILE A 771 -30.11 56.98 10.33
C ILE A 771 -30.73 56.09 9.23
N GLY A 772 -30.85 56.60 8.02
CA GLY A 772 -31.63 55.92 6.97
C GLY A 772 -31.17 56.24 5.55
N GLY A 773 -31.53 55.35 4.63
CA GLY A 773 -30.93 55.34 3.30
C GLY A 773 -31.39 54.20 2.40
N THR A 774 -30.60 53.96 1.35
CA THR A 774 -30.73 52.77 0.50
C THR A 774 -29.45 51.93 0.55
N ALA A 775 -29.59 50.61 0.40
CA ALA A 775 -28.49 49.66 0.29
C ALA A 775 -28.86 48.55 -0.72
N GLU A 776 -27.90 47.67 -1.00
CA GLU A 776 -28.09 46.50 -1.86
C GLU A 776 -29.25 45.62 -1.36
N ALA A 777 -30.05 45.05 -2.28
CA ALA A 777 -31.24 44.28 -1.91
C ALA A 777 -30.88 43.02 -1.10
N ASN A 778 -31.64 42.74 -0.04
CA ASN A 778 -31.39 41.66 0.93
C ASN A 778 -30.08 41.78 1.74
N SER A 779 -29.33 42.87 1.64
CA SER A 779 -28.12 43.08 2.45
C SER A 779 -28.42 43.37 3.93
N ARG A 780 -27.46 43.08 4.80
CA ARG A 780 -27.43 43.51 6.20
C ARG A 780 -26.69 44.83 6.32
N VAL A 781 -27.42 45.90 6.61
CA VAL A 781 -26.82 47.21 6.91
C VAL A 781 -26.40 47.25 8.39
N ARG A 782 -25.18 47.72 8.66
CA ARG A 782 -24.65 47.96 10.01
C ARG A 782 -24.30 49.43 10.21
N VAL A 783 -24.46 49.91 11.43
CA VAL A 783 -23.99 51.22 11.91
C VAL A 783 -22.89 50.99 12.94
N TYR A 784 -21.75 51.64 12.75
CA TYR A 784 -20.61 51.67 13.66
C TYR A 784 -20.47 53.07 14.24
N ILE A 785 -20.03 53.18 15.50
CA ILE A 785 -19.55 54.45 16.05
C ILE A 785 -18.19 54.75 15.41
N ASP A 786 -18.01 55.93 14.81
CA ASP A 786 -16.70 56.43 14.39
C ASP A 786 -16.14 57.32 15.51
N PHE A 787 -15.22 56.77 16.30
CA PHE A 787 -14.70 57.45 17.49
C PHE A 787 -13.68 58.57 17.18
N ASN A 788 -13.02 58.53 16.02
CA ASN A 788 -11.97 59.47 15.65
C ASN A 788 -12.32 60.40 14.47
N ASN A 789 -13.52 60.24 13.90
CA ASN A 789 -14.05 60.99 12.76
C ASN A 789 -13.12 60.90 11.53
N ASP A 790 -12.72 59.68 11.13
CA ASP A 790 -11.92 59.47 9.92
C ASP A 790 -12.69 58.83 8.74
N GLY A 791 -13.93 58.40 8.95
CA GLY A 791 -14.79 57.82 7.92
C GLY A 791 -14.44 56.36 7.54
N LEU A 792 -13.56 55.71 8.29
CA LEU A 792 -13.18 54.30 8.14
C LEU A 792 -13.78 53.45 9.27
N ILE A 793 -13.53 52.14 9.23
CA ILE A 793 -13.79 51.23 10.35
C ILE A 793 -12.43 50.72 10.84
N ASN A 794 -12.09 51.04 12.07
CA ASN A 794 -10.86 50.64 12.75
C ASN A 794 -11.15 49.81 14.01
N GLY A 795 -10.10 49.41 14.74
CA GLY A 795 -10.21 48.50 15.89
C GLY A 795 -10.91 49.05 17.13
N ALA A 796 -11.27 50.34 17.17
CA ALA A 796 -12.07 50.95 18.24
C ALA A 796 -13.57 51.02 17.93
N ASP A 797 -13.97 50.82 16.67
CA ASP A 797 -15.30 51.19 16.19
C ASP A 797 -16.31 50.03 16.35
N ALA A 798 -17.19 50.17 17.33
CA ALA A 798 -18.18 49.15 17.66
C ALA A 798 -19.45 49.27 16.82
N VAL A 799 -20.00 48.13 16.37
CA VAL A 799 -21.35 48.06 15.79
C VAL A 799 -22.37 48.42 16.87
N ILE A 800 -23.04 49.55 16.71
CA ILE A 800 -24.04 50.07 17.65
C ILE A 800 -25.47 49.66 17.28
N ALA A 801 -25.73 49.43 15.99
CA ALA A 801 -27.03 48.97 15.49
C ALA A 801 -26.90 48.29 14.11
N GLN A 802 -27.89 47.49 13.72
CA GLN A 802 -27.94 46.83 12.40
C GLN A 802 -29.38 46.52 11.96
N GLN A 803 -29.60 46.41 10.65
CA GLN A 803 -30.86 45.98 10.04
C GLN A 803 -30.59 44.98 8.91
N GLN A 804 -31.27 43.83 8.96
CA GLN A 804 -31.33 42.89 7.84
C GLN A 804 -32.42 43.36 6.86
N LEU A 805 -32.06 43.55 5.59
CA LEU A 805 -33.03 43.71 4.51
C LEU A 805 -33.46 42.32 4.01
N THR A 806 -34.72 42.20 3.58
CA THR A 806 -35.32 40.94 3.13
C THR A 806 -36.34 41.20 2.01
N GLY A 807 -36.71 40.16 1.26
CA GLY A 807 -37.77 40.22 0.25
C GLY A 807 -37.48 41.17 -0.92
N GLY A 808 -36.21 41.44 -1.23
CA GLY A 808 -35.78 42.40 -2.25
C GLY A 808 -35.84 43.87 -1.82
N GLY A 809 -36.12 44.17 -0.54
CA GLY A 809 -36.11 45.54 -0.03
C GLY A 809 -34.72 46.18 -0.07
N THR A 810 -34.65 47.44 -0.48
CA THR A 810 -33.41 48.26 -0.55
C THR A 810 -33.36 49.38 0.48
N ASN A 811 -34.49 49.78 1.07
CA ASN A 811 -34.57 50.93 1.98
C ASN A 811 -34.33 50.49 3.43
N TRP A 812 -33.46 51.21 4.14
CA TRP A 812 -33.13 50.97 5.55
C TRP A 812 -33.35 52.23 6.41
N SER A 813 -33.65 52.02 7.68
CA SER A 813 -33.90 53.07 8.67
C SER A 813 -33.63 52.52 10.07
N ILE A 814 -32.40 52.73 10.55
CA ILE A 814 -31.89 52.22 11.82
C ILE A 814 -31.97 53.33 12.87
N ASN A 815 -32.69 53.08 13.97
CA ASN A 815 -32.79 54.04 15.06
C ASN A 815 -31.59 53.89 16.00
N THR A 816 -30.56 54.69 15.78
CA THR A 816 -29.26 54.62 16.47
C THR A 816 -29.29 55.47 17.75
N PRO A 817 -28.90 54.92 18.92
CA PRO A 817 -28.73 55.70 20.15
C PRO A 817 -27.71 56.83 19.99
N LEU A 818 -27.96 57.97 20.65
CA LEU A 818 -27.01 59.07 20.73
C LEU A 818 -26.50 59.22 22.16
N THR A 819 -25.20 59.54 22.30
CA THR A 819 -24.68 60.13 23.54
C THR A 819 -25.18 61.58 23.63
N GLN A 820 -25.72 61.94 24.80
CA GLN A 820 -26.31 63.25 25.06
C GLN A 820 -25.26 64.37 25.08
N SER A 821 -25.69 65.61 24.80
CA SER A 821 -24.86 66.83 24.88
C SER A 821 -23.54 66.81 24.07
N THR A 822 -23.41 65.95 23.05
CA THR A 822 -22.17 65.81 22.25
C THR A 822 -22.44 65.57 20.76
N THR A 823 -21.39 65.73 19.94
CA THR A 823 -21.34 65.24 18.57
C THR A 823 -21.24 63.72 18.55
N ASN A 824 -22.06 63.08 17.71
CA ASN A 824 -22.06 61.65 17.44
C ASN A 824 -21.74 61.46 15.95
N ASN A 825 -20.72 60.66 15.65
CA ASN A 825 -20.28 60.34 14.30
C ASN A 825 -20.40 58.84 14.08
N PHE A 826 -20.76 58.43 12.87
CA PHE A 826 -21.03 57.03 12.55
C PHE A 826 -20.59 56.71 11.13
N VAL A 827 -20.23 55.47 10.87
CA VAL A 827 -20.06 54.93 9.52
C VAL A 827 -20.98 53.73 9.31
N VAL A 828 -21.39 53.49 8.06
CA VAL A 828 -22.27 52.37 7.70
C VAL A 828 -21.66 51.47 6.62
N THR A 829 -21.95 50.18 6.70
CA THR A 829 -21.64 49.19 5.66
C THR A 829 -22.86 48.33 5.34
N ALA A 830 -22.90 47.78 4.13
CA ALA A 830 -23.75 46.67 3.75
C ALA A 830 -22.92 45.37 3.80
N GLN A 831 -23.55 44.25 4.15
CA GLN A 831 -23.02 42.90 3.95
C GLN A 831 -24.05 42.08 3.17
N ASP A 832 -23.62 41.32 2.17
CA ASP A 832 -24.48 40.46 1.36
C ASP A 832 -24.80 39.10 2.05
N ALA A 833 -25.27 38.14 1.26
CA ALA A 833 -25.58 36.77 1.71
C ALA A 833 -24.34 35.86 1.84
N ALA A 834 -23.32 36.03 0.99
CA ALA A 834 -22.08 35.26 1.01
C ALA A 834 -21.10 35.72 2.12
N GLY A 835 -21.32 36.93 2.65
CA GLY A 835 -20.56 37.53 3.74
C GLY A 835 -19.68 38.70 3.31
N ASN A 836 -19.64 39.08 2.03
CA ASN A 836 -18.81 40.21 1.59
C ASN A 836 -19.35 41.51 2.16
N THR A 837 -18.46 42.37 2.64
CA THR A 837 -18.83 43.67 3.22
C THR A 837 -18.42 44.78 2.27
N SER A 838 -19.26 45.81 2.16
CA SER A 838 -19.01 47.00 1.36
C SER A 838 -17.86 47.83 1.94
N ALA A 839 -17.37 48.81 1.17
CA ALA A 839 -16.67 49.95 1.75
C ALA A 839 -17.56 50.66 2.80
N ALA A 840 -16.92 51.26 3.80
CA ALA A 840 -17.61 52.11 4.78
C ALA A 840 -18.08 53.42 4.13
N VAL A 841 -19.21 53.94 4.59
CA VAL A 841 -19.77 55.23 4.16
C VAL A 841 -20.06 56.08 5.39
N ASP A 842 -19.53 57.30 5.39
CA ASP A 842 -19.69 58.31 6.46
C ASP A 842 -21.15 58.78 6.61
N VAL A 843 -21.58 58.97 7.87
CA VAL A 843 -22.89 59.51 8.24
C VAL A 843 -22.70 60.95 8.74
N PRO A 844 -23.32 61.97 8.10
CA PRO A 844 -23.13 63.36 8.50
C PRO A 844 -23.45 63.61 9.99
N THR A 845 -22.47 64.16 10.73
CA THR A 845 -22.48 64.34 12.20
C THR A 845 -23.82 64.75 12.81
N ILE A 846 -24.22 64.05 13.87
CA ILE A 846 -25.45 64.29 14.62
C ILE A 846 -25.10 64.83 16.02
N THR A 847 -25.51 66.05 16.34
CA THR A 847 -25.28 66.66 17.66
C THR A 847 -26.52 66.56 18.54
N GLU A 848 -26.40 65.93 19.71
CA GLU A 848 -27.46 65.91 20.72
C GLU A 848 -27.36 67.18 21.60
N THR A 849 -28.50 67.81 21.93
CA THR A 849 -28.56 69.18 22.48
C THR A 849 -29.50 69.36 23.70
N THR A 850 -29.89 68.29 24.39
CA THR A 850 -30.63 68.39 25.67
C THR A 850 -29.77 68.93 26.82
N THR A 851 -30.41 69.54 27.83
CA THR A 851 -29.76 70.11 29.02
C THR A 851 -30.41 69.59 30.33
N PRO A 852 -29.69 69.06 31.34
CA PRO A 852 -30.31 68.20 32.38
C PRO A 852 -31.01 68.89 33.58
N PRO A 853 -32.20 68.40 34.01
CA PRO A 853 -32.87 68.73 35.29
C PRO A 853 -33.48 67.51 36.05
N ILE A 854 -33.65 67.42 37.40
CA ILE A 854 -32.98 67.99 38.59
C ILE A 854 -33.14 66.98 39.77
N MET A 855 -32.22 66.99 40.75
CA MET A 855 -32.32 66.46 42.14
C MET A 855 -32.82 65.00 42.38
N PRO A 856 -31.93 64.07 42.76
CA PRO A 856 -32.26 62.71 43.21
C PRO A 856 -33.10 62.62 44.51
N PRO A 857 -33.71 61.45 44.81
CA PRO A 857 -34.42 61.21 46.08
C PRO A 857 -33.47 61.18 47.28
N VAL A 858 -33.95 61.62 48.44
CA VAL A 858 -33.19 61.64 49.71
C VAL A 858 -33.71 60.54 50.63
N ILE A 859 -32.88 59.54 50.93
CA ILE A 859 -33.19 58.48 51.90
C ILE A 859 -33.21 59.04 53.33
N THR A 860 -34.21 58.65 54.10
CA THR A 860 -34.39 59.04 55.51
C THR A 860 -34.56 57.86 56.48
N ASP A 861 -34.84 56.67 55.97
CA ASP A 861 -34.76 55.40 56.70
C ASP A 861 -34.42 54.28 55.69
N PRO A 862 -33.35 53.49 55.86
CA PRO A 862 -32.39 53.53 56.96
C PRO A 862 -31.45 54.74 56.87
N THR A 863 -31.06 55.32 58.02
CA THR A 863 -30.10 56.45 58.10
C THR A 863 -28.61 56.01 58.11
N GLY A 864 -28.36 54.72 57.97
CA GLY A 864 -27.07 54.03 58.06
C GLY A 864 -27.33 52.52 58.13
N PRO A 865 -26.32 51.64 57.95
CA PRO A 865 -26.56 50.21 57.82
C PRO A 865 -27.33 49.57 58.98
N VAL A 866 -28.30 48.71 58.67
CA VAL A 866 -29.21 48.07 59.64
C VAL A 866 -29.10 46.54 59.58
N SER A 867 -29.21 45.88 60.73
CA SER A 867 -29.40 44.43 60.83
C SER A 867 -30.78 44.11 61.42
N ILE A 868 -31.51 43.18 60.80
CA ILE A 868 -32.90 42.86 61.16
C ILE A 868 -33.20 41.35 61.00
N ASP A 869 -34.25 40.87 61.69
CA ASP A 869 -34.88 39.56 61.52
C ASP A 869 -36.27 39.82 60.90
N ALA A 870 -36.31 39.97 59.57
CA ALA A 870 -37.51 40.29 58.80
C ALA A 870 -37.34 39.97 57.31
N LEU A 871 -38.42 39.53 56.65
CA LEU A 871 -38.43 39.22 55.20
C LEU A 871 -38.55 40.46 54.29
N ALA A 872 -38.77 41.64 54.86
CA ALA A 872 -38.85 42.91 54.16
C ALA A 872 -38.51 44.07 55.10
N TYR A 873 -38.05 45.19 54.55
CA TYR A 873 -37.75 46.44 55.26
C TYR A 873 -38.52 47.61 54.63
N GLY A 874 -38.84 48.64 55.41
CA GLY A 874 -39.53 49.84 54.91
C GLY A 874 -38.56 50.97 54.57
N ILE A 875 -38.05 51.02 53.34
CA ILE A 875 -37.16 52.10 52.89
C ILE A 875 -37.99 53.38 52.72
N ALA A 876 -37.67 54.41 53.48
CA ALA A 876 -38.40 55.67 53.51
C ALA A 876 -37.51 56.86 53.14
N GLY A 877 -38.09 57.85 52.49
CA GLY A 877 -37.36 59.02 51.99
C GLY A 877 -38.27 60.13 51.49
N THR A 878 -37.65 61.12 50.86
CA THR A 878 -38.34 62.22 50.17
C THR A 878 -37.89 62.34 48.73
N ALA A 879 -38.80 62.75 47.85
CA ALA A 879 -38.57 62.96 46.42
C ALA A 879 -39.44 64.12 45.91
N GLN A 880 -39.26 64.51 44.65
CA GLN A 880 -40.01 65.62 44.06
C GLN A 880 -41.52 65.31 44.02
N PRO A 881 -42.42 66.26 44.40
CA PRO A 881 -43.85 66.03 44.33
C PRO A 881 -44.31 65.63 42.93
N ASN A 882 -45.09 64.55 42.87
CA ASN A 882 -45.58 63.88 41.66
C ASN A 882 -44.53 63.07 40.85
N SER A 883 -43.33 62.78 41.39
CA SER A 883 -42.39 61.84 40.77
C SER A 883 -42.80 60.37 40.98
N LEU A 884 -42.32 59.48 40.11
CA LEU A 884 -42.29 58.04 40.34
C LEU A 884 -40.96 57.67 41.01
N VAL A 885 -41.01 57.17 42.26
CA VAL A 885 -39.81 56.69 42.96
C VAL A 885 -39.66 55.19 42.70
N ARG A 886 -38.45 54.75 42.37
CA ARG A 886 -38.08 53.32 42.24
C ARG A 886 -36.97 52.97 43.23
N ILE A 887 -37.00 51.73 43.71
CA ILE A 887 -35.89 51.09 44.41
C ILE A 887 -35.45 49.88 43.59
N TYR A 888 -34.17 49.84 43.23
CA TYR A 888 -33.51 48.74 42.53
C TYR A 888 -32.71 47.91 43.56
N ALA A 889 -32.71 46.58 43.44
CA ALA A 889 -31.69 45.76 44.08
C ALA A 889 -30.39 45.89 43.27
N ASP A 890 -29.37 46.44 43.91
CA ASP A 890 -28.00 46.50 43.39
C ASP A 890 -27.35 45.14 43.67
N LEU A 891 -27.15 44.35 42.60
CA LEU A 891 -26.69 42.96 42.71
C LEU A 891 -25.18 42.80 42.52
N ASN A 892 -24.47 43.85 42.10
CA ASN A 892 -23.03 43.86 41.86
C ASN A 892 -22.24 44.83 42.77
N ASP A 893 -22.93 45.65 43.57
CA ASP A 893 -22.40 46.61 44.54
C ASP A 893 -21.53 47.71 43.88
N ASP A 894 -21.98 48.23 42.73
CA ASP A 894 -21.23 49.21 41.93
C ASP A 894 -21.77 50.65 41.98
N GLY A 895 -22.99 50.87 42.49
CA GLY A 895 -23.60 52.19 42.63
C GLY A 895 -24.32 52.73 41.38
N PHE A 896 -24.42 51.95 40.29
CA PHE A 896 -25.06 52.34 39.03
C PHE A 896 -26.18 51.38 38.65
N VAL A 897 -27.41 51.92 38.50
CA VAL A 897 -28.54 51.17 37.93
C VAL A 897 -28.20 50.74 36.51
N ASN A 898 -27.99 49.44 36.31
CA ASN A 898 -27.56 48.85 35.05
C ASN A 898 -28.39 47.59 34.69
N GLY A 899 -27.95 46.84 33.68
CA GLY A 899 -28.67 45.67 33.15
C GLY A 899 -28.72 44.44 34.08
N THR A 900 -27.97 44.42 35.19
CA THR A 900 -28.08 43.38 36.23
C THR A 900 -29.22 43.63 37.22
N ASP A 901 -29.69 44.87 37.32
CA ASP A 901 -30.43 45.31 38.50
C ASP A 901 -31.94 45.29 38.26
N SER A 902 -32.69 45.08 39.33
CA SER A 902 -34.14 44.86 39.23
C SER A 902 -34.92 45.73 40.20
N VAL A 903 -36.00 46.36 39.70
CA VAL A 903 -36.90 47.19 40.52
C VAL A 903 -37.64 46.29 41.51
N VAL A 904 -37.25 46.34 42.78
CA VAL A 904 -37.86 45.57 43.88
C VAL A 904 -39.08 46.27 44.48
N ALA A 905 -39.16 47.60 44.36
CA ALA A 905 -40.33 48.38 44.76
C ALA A 905 -40.42 49.71 43.99
N SER A 906 -41.63 50.26 43.88
CA SER A 906 -41.84 51.62 43.35
C SER A 906 -43.12 52.25 43.88
N VAL A 907 -43.20 53.58 43.90
CA VAL A 907 -44.43 54.33 44.20
C VAL A 907 -44.52 55.61 43.37
N GLN A 908 -45.66 55.78 42.71
CA GLN A 908 -46.03 57.07 42.13
C GLN A 908 -46.47 58.02 43.24
N LEU A 909 -45.69 59.05 43.53
CA LEU A 909 -46.15 60.15 44.35
C LEU A 909 -47.26 60.90 43.60
N THR A 910 -48.31 61.30 44.30
CA THR A 910 -49.47 62.00 43.72
C THR A 910 -50.03 63.03 44.72
N GLY A 911 -50.85 63.97 44.23
CA GLY A 911 -51.57 64.92 45.08
C GLY A 911 -50.68 65.90 45.85
N GLY A 912 -49.42 66.09 45.42
CA GLY A 912 -48.44 66.92 46.12
C GLY A 912 -47.70 66.22 47.27
N ALA A 913 -47.85 64.90 47.44
CA ALA A 913 -47.03 64.13 48.37
C ALA A 913 -45.54 64.18 47.96
N ALA A 914 -44.65 64.35 48.95
CA ALA A 914 -43.19 64.46 48.75
C ALA A 914 -42.39 63.39 49.50
N ALA A 915 -43.07 62.49 50.23
CA ALA A 915 -42.45 61.46 51.07
C ALA A 915 -42.94 60.06 50.66
N PHE A 916 -42.05 59.08 50.70
CA PHE A 916 -42.34 57.68 50.42
C PHE A 916 -41.93 56.77 51.58
N ASN A 917 -42.56 55.60 51.65
CA ASN A 917 -42.11 54.44 52.43
C ASN A 917 -42.48 53.20 51.60
N LEU A 918 -41.47 52.41 51.24
CA LEU A 918 -41.58 51.25 50.36
C LEU A 918 -41.12 49.99 51.10
N ALA A 919 -42.02 49.02 51.21
CA ALA A 919 -41.69 47.70 51.74
C ALA A 919 -40.90 46.90 50.69
N THR A 920 -39.59 46.86 50.81
CA THR A 920 -38.68 46.12 49.92
C THR A 920 -38.38 44.73 50.50
N PRO A 921 -38.55 43.63 49.72
CA PRO A 921 -38.13 42.30 50.14
C PRO A 921 -36.63 42.23 50.46
N LEU A 922 -36.26 41.37 51.41
CA LEU A 922 -34.85 41.06 51.72
C LEU A 922 -34.51 39.61 51.35
N VAL A 923 -33.30 39.40 50.84
CA VAL A 923 -32.67 38.09 50.70
C VAL A 923 -32.22 37.62 52.09
N GLN A 924 -32.68 36.44 52.50
CA GLN A 924 -32.43 35.88 53.84
C GLN A 924 -30.94 35.56 54.06
N GLY A 925 -30.42 35.88 55.24
CA GLY A 925 -29.03 35.63 55.64
C GLY A 925 -27.96 36.39 54.85
N ALA A 926 -28.35 37.44 54.11
CA ALA A 926 -27.47 38.22 53.24
C ALA A 926 -27.47 39.71 53.59
N ALA A 927 -26.43 40.41 53.12
CA ALA A 927 -26.47 41.87 52.96
C ALA A 927 -27.29 42.20 51.71
N ASN A 928 -28.15 43.22 51.80
CA ASN A 928 -28.98 43.70 50.71
C ASN A 928 -28.62 45.17 50.44
N ASN A 929 -28.13 45.44 49.24
CA ASN A 929 -27.81 46.78 48.77
C ASN A 929 -28.89 47.22 47.78
N PHE A 930 -29.25 48.51 47.81
CA PHE A 930 -30.31 49.05 46.97
C PHE A 930 -29.98 50.46 46.50
N LEU A 931 -30.43 50.80 45.29
CA LEU A 931 -30.34 52.14 44.71
C LEU A 931 -31.73 52.75 44.55
N ALA A 932 -31.86 54.04 44.82
CA ALA A 932 -33.11 54.79 44.67
C ALA A 932 -33.04 55.84 43.56
N THR A 933 -34.05 55.89 42.69
CA THR A 933 -34.21 56.93 41.65
C THR A 933 -35.56 57.62 41.77
N ALA A 934 -35.69 58.79 41.13
CA ALA A 934 -36.97 59.46 40.92
C ALA A 934 -37.11 59.85 39.44
N GLU A 935 -38.23 59.48 38.81
CA GLU A 935 -38.62 59.88 37.46
C GLU A 935 -39.66 61.00 37.50
N ASP A 936 -39.48 62.05 36.69
CA ASP A 936 -40.42 63.17 36.58
C ASP A 936 -41.66 62.86 35.71
N GLY A 937 -42.61 63.80 35.65
CA GLY A 937 -43.84 63.65 34.85
C GLY A 937 -43.64 63.70 33.33
N VAL A 938 -42.41 63.67 32.82
CA VAL A 938 -42.03 63.71 31.40
C VAL A 938 -41.13 62.52 31.02
N GLY A 939 -40.67 61.73 32.00
CA GLY A 939 -39.83 60.55 31.80
C GLY A 939 -38.32 60.76 32.06
N ASN A 940 -37.93 61.88 32.69
CA ASN A 940 -36.53 62.11 33.08
C ASN A 940 -36.25 61.44 34.43
N GLU A 941 -35.36 60.46 34.47
CA GLU A 941 -34.93 59.78 35.71
C GLU A 941 -33.68 60.44 36.33
N SER A 942 -33.65 60.54 37.66
CA SER A 942 -32.51 61.10 38.40
C SER A 942 -31.28 60.19 38.37
N LEU A 943 -30.11 60.74 38.72
CA LEU A 943 -29.00 59.89 39.20
C LEU A 943 -29.49 59.01 40.37
N PRO A 944 -28.97 57.77 40.50
CA PRO A 944 -29.30 56.90 41.62
C PRO A 944 -28.69 57.41 42.94
N VAL A 945 -29.23 56.92 44.05
CA VAL A 945 -28.76 57.21 45.42
C VAL A 945 -28.72 55.93 46.23
N ASP A 946 -27.58 55.66 46.87
CA ASP A 946 -27.36 54.52 47.75
C ASP A 946 -28.37 54.51 48.92
N VAL A 947 -29.03 53.37 49.10
CA VAL A 947 -29.71 53.04 50.36
C VAL A 947 -28.70 52.32 51.26
N PRO A 948 -28.46 52.76 52.50
CA PRO A 948 -27.54 52.06 53.41
C PRO A 948 -27.91 50.59 53.62
N THR A 949 -26.92 49.70 53.44
CA THR A 949 -27.05 48.23 53.44
C THR A 949 -27.93 47.67 54.56
N ILE A 950 -28.83 46.75 54.19
CA ILE A 950 -29.75 46.07 55.11
C ILE A 950 -29.39 44.59 55.19
N THR A 951 -28.95 44.14 56.36
CA THR A 951 -28.55 42.73 56.59
C THR A 951 -29.66 41.95 57.27
N GLU A 952 -30.09 40.84 56.65
CA GLU A 952 -30.99 39.87 57.27
C GLU A 952 -30.17 38.87 58.12
N THR A 953 -30.66 38.47 59.30
CA THR A 953 -29.84 37.86 60.37
C THR A 953 -30.36 36.55 60.96
N ASN A 954 -31.35 35.88 60.37
CA ASN A 954 -32.00 34.70 60.98
C ASN A 954 -31.63 33.32 60.35
N PRO A 955 -30.70 32.56 60.96
CA PRO A 955 -30.36 31.19 60.55
C PRO A 955 -31.18 30.09 61.27
N ASN A 956 -32.47 29.99 60.93
CA ASN A 956 -33.35 28.81 61.06
C ASN A 956 -33.69 28.24 62.46
N SER A 957 -34.97 27.88 62.68
CA SER A 957 -35.31 26.50 63.12
C SER A 957 -36.79 26.10 62.98
N SER A 958 -37.01 24.93 62.37
CA SER A 958 -38.05 23.97 62.80
C SER A 958 -37.71 22.56 62.26
N GLY A 959 -37.38 21.56 63.08
CA GLY A 959 -37.12 21.58 64.53
C GLY A 959 -36.78 20.19 65.09
N GLY A 960 -36.27 20.15 66.32
CA GLY A 960 -35.97 18.91 67.07
C GLY A 960 -34.56 18.32 66.83
N GLY A 961 -33.87 17.73 67.82
CA GLY A 961 -34.28 17.64 69.23
C GLY A 961 -33.39 16.77 70.14
N GLY A 962 -32.20 17.26 70.52
CA GLY A 962 -31.42 16.79 71.69
C GLY A 962 -30.46 15.61 71.48
N GLY A 963 -29.54 15.40 72.44
CA GLY A 963 -28.81 14.12 72.59
C GLY A 963 -27.27 14.11 72.51
N SER A 964 -26.57 14.85 73.38
CA SER A 964 -25.28 14.52 74.03
C SER A 964 -24.14 13.74 73.33
N SER A 965 -22.90 14.18 73.63
CA SER A 965 -21.62 13.43 73.58
C SER A 965 -21.04 13.07 72.20
N GLY A 966 -19.77 13.40 72.00
CA GLY A 966 -19.02 13.05 70.78
C GLY A 966 -18.23 11.75 70.93
N GLY A 967 -18.03 11.06 69.80
CA GLY A 967 -17.16 9.90 69.65
C GLY A 967 -16.78 9.74 68.17
N CYS A 968 -15.52 9.40 67.89
CA CYS A 968 -15.00 9.29 66.53
C CYS A 968 -14.75 7.82 66.16
N SER A 969 -15.43 7.30 65.14
CA SER A 969 -14.86 6.34 64.16
C SER A 969 -15.84 5.98 63.01
N THR A 970 -15.27 5.98 61.80
CA THR A 970 -15.56 5.19 60.57
C THR A 970 -16.73 4.20 60.44
N GLU A 971 -17.31 4.20 59.23
CA GLU A 971 -17.89 3.09 58.43
C GLU A 971 -19.23 2.41 58.83
N ASP A 972 -20.23 2.50 57.94
CA ASP A 972 -20.73 1.35 57.15
C ASP A 972 -21.35 1.86 55.81
N THR A 973 -21.78 0.95 54.92
CA THR A 973 -22.24 1.21 53.55
C THR A 973 -23.47 0.34 53.18
N ARG A 974 -23.93 0.43 51.91
CA ARG A 974 -25.16 -0.15 51.28
C ARG A 974 -26.37 0.81 51.44
N GLY A 975 -27.10 1.26 50.41
CA GLY A 975 -27.23 0.84 48.99
C GLY A 975 -28.70 0.43 48.70
N PRO A 976 -29.21 0.41 47.44
CA PRO A 976 -28.51 0.47 46.13
C PRO A 976 -29.18 1.39 45.04
N CYS A 977 -28.76 1.22 43.77
CA CYS A 977 -29.34 1.70 42.49
C CYS A 977 -29.16 3.22 42.14
N TRP A 978 -28.38 3.66 41.13
CA TRP A 978 -28.38 3.43 39.65
C TRP A 978 -29.38 4.35 38.91
N LEU A 979 -29.16 4.98 37.74
CA LEU A 979 -28.16 4.86 36.63
C LEU A 979 -28.17 6.20 35.80
N LEU A 980 -27.23 6.66 34.94
CA LEU A 980 -25.93 6.17 34.39
C LEU A 980 -24.81 7.27 34.45
N LEU A 981 -24.10 7.61 33.35
CA LEU A 981 -22.81 8.35 33.36
C LEU A 981 -22.32 8.86 31.96
N THR A 982 -21.60 10.01 31.92
CA THR A 982 -20.59 10.42 30.89
C THR A 982 -19.36 10.97 31.67
N GLY A 983 -18.11 10.52 31.56
CA GLY A 983 -17.21 10.45 30.39
C GLY A 983 -16.34 11.72 30.33
N LEU A 984 -14.99 11.75 30.23
CA LEU A 984 -13.89 10.76 30.33
C LEU A 984 -12.58 11.53 30.70
N LEU A 985 -11.49 10.88 31.11
CA LEU A 985 -10.24 11.55 31.55
C LEU A 985 -9.26 11.94 30.42
N GLY A 986 -8.48 13.01 30.66
CA GLY A 986 -7.15 13.23 30.06
C GLY A 986 -6.01 12.86 31.02
N ALA A 987 -4.78 12.76 30.52
CA ALA A 987 -3.60 12.30 31.27
C ALA A 987 -2.42 13.30 31.21
N LEU A 988 -1.45 13.21 32.13
CA LEU A 988 0.00 13.24 31.80
C LEU A 988 0.93 12.90 33.00
N ALA A 989 2.21 12.73 32.71
CA ALA A 989 3.23 12.02 33.49
C ALA A 989 4.01 12.85 34.56
N ALA A 990 4.71 12.14 35.47
CA ALA A 990 5.95 12.64 36.11
C ALA A 990 6.92 11.52 36.57
N ALA A 991 8.22 11.82 36.47
CA ALA A 991 9.45 11.05 36.76
C ALA A 991 9.50 10.18 38.05
N TRP A 992 10.23 9.05 38.18
CA TRP A 992 11.58 8.56 37.76
C TRP A 992 12.69 8.70 38.84
N ARG A 993 13.54 7.66 38.97
CA ARG A 993 14.59 7.38 40.00
C ARG A 993 14.08 7.17 41.43
N ALA A 994 14.21 6.02 42.13
CA ALA A 994 15.22 4.95 42.23
C ALA A 994 16.39 5.21 43.22
N MET A 995 16.44 4.45 44.33
CA MET A 995 17.58 3.57 44.67
C MET A 995 17.44 2.80 46.01
N ARG A 996 17.72 1.48 45.99
CA ARG A 996 18.17 0.61 47.12
C ARG A 996 17.11 0.37 48.23
N HIS A 997 17.06 -0.75 48.98
CA HIS A 997 18.01 -1.84 49.21
C HIS A 997 17.32 -3.24 49.27
N ARG A 998 18.01 -4.30 48.80
CA ARG A 998 17.86 -5.72 49.23
C ARG A 998 18.69 -5.95 50.53
N PRO A 999 18.56 -7.05 51.32
CA PRO A 999 18.04 -8.42 51.02
C PRO A 999 16.92 -8.91 51.99
N SER A 1000 16.38 -10.14 52.02
CA SER A 1000 16.98 -11.50 52.07
C SER A 1000 15.96 -12.63 51.68
N PRO A 1001 16.34 -13.94 51.61
CA PRO A 1001 15.79 -14.84 50.58
C PRO A 1001 15.08 -16.16 51.00
N ALA A 1002 14.27 -16.69 50.07
CA ALA A 1002 14.03 -18.12 49.79
C ALA A 1002 13.71 -18.23 48.27
N LYS A 1003 14.37 -19.03 47.43
CA LYS A 1003 14.55 -20.50 47.33
C LYS A 1003 13.39 -21.23 46.63
N GLN A 1004 13.65 -21.63 45.38
CA GLN A 1004 12.97 -22.67 44.58
C GLN A 1004 11.52 -22.34 44.17
N GLU A 1005 11.04 -22.73 42.99
CA GLU A 1005 11.69 -23.57 41.95
C GLU A 1005 12.30 -22.75 40.80
#